data_AF-A0A9P4GTM3-F1
#
_entry.id   AF-A0A9P4GTM3-F1
#
_cell.length_a   1.000
_cell.length_b   1.000
_cell.length_c   1.000
_cell.angle_alpha   90.00
_cell.angle_beta   90.00
_cell.angle_gamma   90.00
#
_symmetry.space_group_name_H-M   'P 1'
#
loop_
_entity.id
_entity.type
_entity.pdbx_description
1 polymer ?
#
loop_
_entity_poly.entity_id
_entity_poly.type
_entity_poly.pdbx_seq_one_letter_code
_entity_poly.pdbx_strand_id
1 'polypeptide(L)'
;MLSNKLLSLFAATGALIGIVDAQFPAPLEGVTILNSQIEDGIRISYKENDLCETTEGVRSYSGYVHLPANALADLGVQNQTYEINTFFWFFESRKDPANAPLGIWMNGGPGSSSMLGLLRENGPCYVNADSNSTYLNNDWAWNNEVNMLYLDQPVQVGMSYDTLTNITTNIDTGAVKVADFSSGVPAQNNSFYVGTYASQNFNLTTRGTENSARALWHFAQVWFQEFPQHKPNDNRISIATESYGGRYGPAFAAYFQEQNERIENGTWDEQGQTHLLHLDTLLIINGCIDRYVQWPAYPTMAFNNSYGIKTINESRHAEVIDSLYRKGGCLDQIEVCRNLSLVYDPSNQGFNESVNDVCEEAETFCSQKIRDPYFDADRNYYDISVPTAASFPPPWYAGWLNQPHVQQGLGIPINWTQSNSAVSRAFRGIGDYPRPGWKEDLAYLLEEGIKVTLVYGDRDYACNWYGGELLSLAIPYPNASSFAEAGYSNVVVNDTYIGGQVRQFGNLSFTRIYQAGHEVPAYQPETAYKIFQRALFNFDIATGNISTIDNPGYATKGPSTVFNITNEPIIDPGSQCYVLDRDQCTEEQWETVMNGTALVKNWIVVDANTSSLFPDLVGNGTSPANGTRPSGTRPPVPSATGSGVAPESTGAAPGHLHVNIFGSLILTASLVSLILF
;
A
#
# COMPACT_ATOMS: atom_id res chain seq x y z
N MET A 1 -52.11 57.65 0.02
CA MET A 1 -51.05 57.87 1.03
C MET A 1 -50.46 56.51 1.38
N LEU A 2 -49.13 56.49 1.51
CA LEU A 2 -48.22 55.35 1.46
C LEU A 2 -48.55 54.19 2.43
N SER A 3 -48.26 52.95 2.04
CA SER A 3 -47.08 52.24 2.55
C SER A 3 -46.93 50.83 1.95
N ASN A 4 -45.67 50.52 1.60
CA ASN A 4 -45.14 49.29 1.04
C ASN A 4 -45.43 48.03 1.89
N LYS A 5 -45.68 46.90 1.21
CA LYS A 5 -45.29 45.58 1.71
C LYS A 5 -44.55 44.83 0.61
N LEU A 6 -43.24 44.68 0.81
CA LEU A 6 -42.39 43.72 0.10
C LEU A 6 -42.93 42.30 0.36
N LEU A 7 -43.11 41.53 -0.71
CA LEU A 7 -43.16 40.08 -0.62
C LEU A 7 -41.75 39.56 -0.35
N SER A 8 -41.54 38.96 0.80
CA SER A 8 -40.39 38.11 1.10
C SER A 8 -40.59 36.75 0.42
N LEU A 9 -39.82 36.49 -0.63
CA LEU A 9 -39.65 35.17 -1.23
C LEU A 9 -38.74 34.36 -0.28
N PHE A 10 -39.32 33.50 0.55
CA PHE A 10 -38.55 32.45 1.22
C PHE A 10 -38.17 31.41 0.17
N ALA A 11 -36.95 31.50 -0.37
CA ALA A 11 -36.32 30.37 -1.04
C ALA A 11 -35.96 29.34 0.04
N ALA A 12 -36.78 28.29 0.16
CA ALA A 12 -36.40 27.10 0.89
C ALA A 12 -35.27 26.41 0.11
N THR A 13 -34.02 26.72 0.45
CA THR A 13 -32.88 25.85 0.12
C THR A 13 -33.05 24.59 0.97
N GLY A 14 -33.72 23.59 0.40
CA GLY A 14 -33.81 22.26 0.98
C GLY A 14 -32.40 21.70 1.09
N ALA A 15 -31.93 21.49 2.32
CA ALA A 15 -30.84 20.59 2.60
C ALA A 15 -31.25 19.20 2.10
N LEU A 16 -30.72 18.77 0.95
CA LEU A 16 -30.73 17.38 0.56
C LEU A 16 -29.76 16.64 1.48
N ILE A 17 -30.23 16.34 2.69
CA ILE A 17 -29.62 15.32 3.54
C ILE A 17 -29.92 14.01 2.82
N GLY A 18 -28.95 13.50 2.05
CA GLY A 18 -29.00 12.13 1.56
C GLY A 18 -29.07 11.23 2.80
N ILE A 19 -30.25 10.68 3.08
CA ILE A 19 -30.39 9.63 4.07
C ILE A 19 -29.65 8.43 3.49
N VAL A 20 -28.47 8.14 4.01
CA VAL A 20 -27.72 6.92 3.69
C VAL A 20 -28.46 5.79 4.40
N ASP A 21 -29.36 5.11 3.67
CA ASP A 21 -29.97 3.86 4.14
C ASP A 21 -28.86 2.91 4.59
N ALA A 22 -29.11 2.18 5.68
CA ALA A 22 -28.11 1.30 6.29
C ALA A 22 -27.50 0.34 5.26
N GLN A 23 -26.19 0.42 5.06
CA GLN A 23 -25.48 -0.20 3.94
C GLN A 23 -24.97 -1.59 4.34
N PHE A 24 -25.86 -2.46 4.79
CA PHE A 24 -25.51 -3.87 4.97
C PHE A 24 -25.44 -4.56 3.61
N PRO A 25 -24.41 -5.38 3.34
CA PRO A 25 -24.33 -6.15 2.11
C PRO A 25 -25.57 -7.00 1.91
N ALA A 26 -26.08 -7.03 0.68
CA ALA A 26 -27.24 -7.84 0.34
C ALA A 26 -26.88 -9.35 0.39
N PRO A 27 -27.90 -10.25 0.48
CA PRO A 27 -27.66 -11.67 0.33
C PRO A 27 -26.93 -11.99 -0.99
N LEU A 28 -25.94 -12.88 -0.91
CA LEU A 28 -25.13 -13.25 -2.06
C LEU A 28 -25.96 -13.93 -3.17
N GLU A 29 -25.79 -13.51 -4.41
CA GLU A 29 -26.41 -14.13 -5.59
C GLU A 29 -25.37 -14.41 -6.67
N GLY A 30 -25.54 -15.54 -7.36
CA GLY A 30 -24.68 -15.91 -8.51
C GLY A 30 -23.24 -16.25 -8.13
N VAL A 31 -22.99 -16.63 -6.87
CA VAL A 31 -21.68 -17.09 -6.39
C VAL A 31 -21.55 -18.59 -6.63
N THR A 32 -20.46 -18.99 -7.27
CA THR A 32 -20.07 -20.40 -7.43
C THR A 32 -19.33 -20.86 -6.17
N ILE A 33 -19.64 -22.07 -5.68
CA ILE A 33 -18.94 -22.67 -4.53
C ILE A 33 -18.39 -24.02 -4.95
N LEU A 34 -17.08 -24.21 -4.75
CA LEU A 34 -16.36 -25.46 -4.98
C LEU A 34 -15.77 -25.94 -3.66
N ASN A 35 -16.03 -27.19 -3.30
CA ASN A 35 -15.32 -27.83 -2.18
C ASN A 35 -13.97 -28.33 -2.69
N SER A 36 -12.92 -28.03 -1.93
CA SER A 36 -11.56 -28.46 -2.24
C SER A 36 -11.48 -29.99 -2.29
N GLN A 37 -10.75 -30.53 -3.27
CA GLN A 37 -10.38 -31.94 -3.34
C GLN A 37 -9.06 -32.23 -2.62
N ILE A 38 -8.34 -31.18 -2.19
CA ILE A 38 -7.07 -31.27 -1.48
C ILE A 38 -7.27 -31.68 -0.02
N GLU A 39 -8.18 -31.00 0.68
CA GLU A 39 -8.40 -31.19 2.11
C GLU A 39 -9.87 -30.93 2.47
N ASP A 40 -10.40 -31.78 3.34
CA ASP A 40 -11.78 -31.73 3.81
C ASP A 40 -12.06 -30.42 4.57
N GLY A 41 -13.18 -29.77 4.26
CA GLY A 41 -13.61 -28.54 4.92
C GLY A 41 -13.07 -27.24 4.32
N ILE A 42 -12.08 -27.33 3.42
CA ILE A 42 -11.64 -26.20 2.60
C ILE A 42 -12.61 -26.02 1.42
N ARG A 43 -12.94 -24.76 1.10
CA ARG A 43 -13.77 -24.43 -0.08
C ARG A 43 -13.30 -23.15 -0.74
N ILE A 44 -13.63 -22.99 -2.01
CA ILE A 44 -13.50 -21.73 -2.76
C ILE A 44 -14.90 -21.24 -3.11
N SER A 45 -15.14 -19.94 -2.94
CA SER A 45 -16.30 -19.28 -3.53
C SER A 45 -15.85 -18.17 -4.46
N TYR A 46 -16.51 -17.99 -5.60
CA TYR A 46 -16.14 -16.93 -6.55
C TYR A 46 -17.28 -16.54 -7.48
N LYS A 47 -17.12 -15.37 -8.10
CA LYS A 47 -18.03 -14.79 -9.08
C LYS A 47 -17.24 -14.08 -10.17
N GLU A 48 -17.60 -14.35 -11.43
CA GLU A 48 -17.11 -13.59 -12.57
C GLU A 48 -17.79 -12.22 -12.60
N ASN A 49 -17.03 -11.15 -12.87
CA ASN A 49 -17.55 -9.79 -12.94
C ASN A 49 -16.78 -8.93 -13.95
N ASP A 50 -17.39 -7.80 -14.33
CA ASP A 50 -16.89 -6.79 -15.26
C ASP A 50 -16.84 -5.38 -14.63
N LEU A 51 -16.78 -5.31 -13.29
CA LEU A 51 -16.86 -4.04 -12.55
C LEU A 51 -15.68 -3.09 -12.84
N CYS A 52 -14.51 -3.66 -13.04
CA CYS A 52 -13.25 -2.93 -13.26
C CYS A 52 -12.66 -3.25 -14.63
N GLU A 53 -12.51 -4.53 -14.96
CA GLU A 53 -12.06 -4.96 -16.28
C GLU A 53 -13.26 -5.17 -17.22
N THR A 54 -13.31 -4.38 -18.30
CA THR A 54 -14.40 -4.38 -19.29
C THR A 54 -13.89 -4.61 -20.71
N THR A 55 -12.61 -4.95 -20.87
CA THR A 55 -12.02 -5.31 -22.16
C THR A 55 -12.67 -6.57 -22.71
N GLU A 56 -13.14 -6.53 -23.96
CA GLU A 56 -13.82 -7.65 -24.60
C GLU A 56 -12.91 -8.90 -24.61
N GLY A 57 -13.43 -10.02 -24.08
CA GLY A 57 -12.74 -11.31 -24.04
C GLY A 57 -11.77 -11.48 -22.86
N VAL A 58 -11.61 -10.49 -21.99
CA VAL A 58 -10.78 -10.57 -20.78
C VAL A 58 -11.69 -10.82 -19.58
N ARG A 59 -11.45 -11.89 -18.82
CA ARG A 59 -12.29 -12.25 -17.68
C ARG A 59 -11.68 -11.79 -16.36
N SER A 60 -12.55 -11.51 -15.38
CA SER A 60 -12.15 -11.23 -14.01
C SER A 60 -13.02 -11.97 -13.01
N TYR A 61 -12.43 -12.39 -11.90
CA TYR A 61 -13.10 -13.18 -10.87
C TYR A 61 -12.73 -12.67 -9.49
N SER A 62 -13.73 -12.48 -8.65
CA SER A 62 -13.55 -12.15 -7.23
C SER A 62 -14.17 -13.22 -6.35
N GLY A 63 -13.63 -13.40 -5.16
CA GLY A 63 -14.09 -14.47 -4.29
C GLY A 63 -13.22 -14.70 -3.08
N TYR A 64 -13.37 -15.88 -2.48
CA TYR A 64 -12.70 -16.29 -1.27
C TYR A 64 -12.12 -17.69 -1.40
N VAL A 65 -10.93 -17.90 -0.84
CA VAL A 65 -10.54 -19.22 -0.33
C VAL A 65 -10.90 -19.25 1.15
N HIS A 66 -11.58 -20.31 1.56
CA HIS A 66 -12.06 -20.51 2.92
C HIS A 66 -11.26 -21.64 3.57
N LEU A 67 -10.44 -21.31 4.55
CA LEU A 67 -9.74 -22.27 5.39
C LEU A 67 -10.48 -22.41 6.72
N PRO A 68 -10.80 -23.64 7.17
CA PRO A 68 -11.48 -23.85 8.44
C PRO A 68 -10.57 -23.50 9.62
N ALA A 69 -11.16 -23.44 10.82
CA ALA A 69 -10.36 -23.40 12.04
C ALA A 69 -9.45 -24.64 12.13
N ASN A 70 -8.26 -24.43 12.69
CA ASN A 70 -7.17 -25.39 12.78
C ASN A 70 -6.51 -25.79 11.44
N ALA A 71 -6.82 -25.10 10.32
CA ALA A 71 -6.25 -25.42 9.01
C ALA A 71 -4.73 -25.19 8.90
N LEU A 72 -4.12 -24.44 9.83
CA LEU A 72 -2.68 -24.13 9.82
C LEU A 72 -1.87 -24.95 10.84
N ALA A 73 -2.50 -25.93 11.48
CA ALA A 73 -1.87 -26.71 12.55
C ALA A 73 -0.72 -27.58 12.04
N ASP A 74 -0.86 -28.11 10.84
CA ASP A 74 0.17 -28.82 10.06
C ASP A 74 1.42 -27.97 9.84
N LEU A 75 1.23 -26.67 9.57
CA LEU A 75 2.33 -25.71 9.37
C LEU A 75 2.89 -25.14 10.69
N GLY A 76 2.52 -25.71 11.83
CA GLY A 76 3.01 -25.34 13.15
C GLY A 76 2.40 -24.04 13.72
N VAL A 77 1.32 -23.51 13.14
CA VAL A 77 0.62 -22.36 13.71
C VAL A 77 -0.25 -22.82 14.88
N GLN A 78 -0.06 -22.22 16.06
CA GLN A 78 -0.79 -22.60 17.26
C GLN A 78 -2.05 -21.74 17.46
N ASN A 79 -3.09 -22.34 18.04
CA ASN A 79 -4.32 -21.66 18.47
C ASN A 79 -5.07 -20.89 17.36
N GLN A 80 -5.04 -21.40 16.12
CA GLN A 80 -5.83 -20.88 15.02
C GLN A 80 -7.30 -21.36 15.18
N THR A 81 -8.09 -20.64 15.97
CA THR A 81 -9.45 -21.04 16.40
C THR A 81 -10.60 -20.44 15.58
N TYR A 82 -10.29 -19.77 14.48
CA TYR A 82 -11.21 -19.00 13.64
C TYR A 82 -11.20 -19.52 12.20
N GLU A 83 -12.13 -19.11 11.35
CA GLU A 83 -12.00 -19.38 9.90
C GLU A 83 -11.12 -18.31 9.25
N ILE A 84 -10.37 -18.66 8.22
CA ILE A 84 -9.66 -17.70 7.37
C ILE A 84 -10.38 -17.64 6.03
N ASN A 85 -11.11 -16.55 5.80
CA ASN A 85 -11.76 -16.27 4.52
C ASN A 85 -10.95 -15.19 3.80
N THR A 86 -9.99 -15.62 2.96
CA THR A 86 -9.09 -14.69 2.24
C THR A 86 -9.72 -14.30 0.92
N PHE A 87 -10.04 -13.01 0.78
CA PHE A 87 -10.56 -12.43 -0.44
C PHE A 87 -9.48 -12.28 -1.52
N PHE A 88 -9.85 -12.58 -2.75
CA PHE A 88 -9.04 -12.34 -3.93
C PHE A 88 -9.84 -11.65 -5.02
N TRP A 89 -9.15 -10.89 -5.87
CA TRP A 89 -9.66 -10.43 -7.15
C TRP A 89 -8.61 -10.68 -8.24
N PHE A 90 -8.96 -11.56 -9.16
CA PHE A 90 -8.13 -12.03 -10.26
C PHE A 90 -8.55 -11.40 -11.59
N PHE A 91 -7.57 -11.02 -12.41
CA PHE A 91 -7.75 -10.49 -13.76
C PHE A 91 -6.86 -11.24 -14.74
N GLU A 92 -7.47 -11.72 -15.83
CA GLU A 92 -6.72 -12.28 -16.95
C GLU A 92 -5.82 -11.22 -17.61
N SER A 93 -4.70 -11.67 -18.17
CA SER A 93 -3.90 -10.86 -19.08
C SER A 93 -4.74 -10.45 -20.28
N ARG A 94 -4.67 -9.17 -20.67
CA ARG A 94 -5.39 -8.64 -21.84
C ARG A 94 -4.88 -9.16 -23.18
N LYS A 95 -3.69 -9.77 -23.20
CA LYS A 95 -3.02 -10.20 -24.43
C LYS A 95 -3.03 -11.70 -24.64
N ASP A 96 -2.46 -12.45 -23.71
CA ASP A 96 -2.32 -13.90 -23.82
C ASP A 96 -2.46 -14.56 -22.44
N PRO A 97 -3.69 -14.62 -21.88
CA PRO A 97 -3.89 -15.11 -20.52
C PRO A 97 -3.51 -16.58 -20.33
N ALA A 98 -3.48 -17.39 -21.39
CA ALA A 98 -3.05 -18.78 -21.28
C ALA A 98 -1.53 -18.91 -21.07
N ASN A 99 -0.72 -18.03 -21.67
CA ASN A 99 0.74 -18.11 -21.60
C ASN A 99 1.39 -16.99 -20.78
N ALA A 100 0.60 -16.03 -20.29
CA ALA A 100 1.08 -14.97 -19.42
C ALA A 100 1.50 -15.52 -18.06
N PRO A 101 2.60 -15.04 -17.46
CA PRO A 101 2.94 -15.36 -16.08
C PRO A 101 1.86 -14.85 -15.13
N LEU A 102 1.87 -15.34 -13.89
CA LEU A 102 0.98 -14.84 -12.85
C LEU A 102 1.73 -13.90 -11.90
N GLY A 103 1.15 -12.74 -11.63
CA GLY A 103 1.62 -11.78 -10.63
C GLY A 103 0.65 -11.72 -9.44
N ILE A 104 1.15 -11.91 -8.23
CA ILE A 104 0.41 -11.69 -6.99
C ILE A 104 0.73 -10.29 -6.48
N TRP A 105 -0.28 -9.48 -6.18
CA TRP A 105 -0.11 -8.16 -5.57
C TRP A 105 -0.64 -8.13 -4.14
N MET A 106 0.17 -7.58 -3.23
CA MET A 106 -0.21 -7.33 -1.84
C MET A 106 0.26 -5.95 -1.35
N ASN A 107 -0.66 -5.10 -0.91
CA ASN A 107 -0.29 -3.88 -0.16
C ASN A 107 0.14 -4.24 1.29
N GLY A 108 0.57 -3.22 2.03
CA GLY A 108 1.18 -3.36 3.35
C GLY A 108 0.25 -3.08 4.55
N GLY A 109 0.57 -2.02 5.31
CA GLY A 109 -0.04 -1.69 6.61
C GLY A 109 0.95 -1.88 7.78
N PRO A 110 0.95 -3.02 8.51
CA PRO A 110 0.23 -4.26 8.23
C PRO A 110 -1.27 -4.14 8.45
N GLY A 111 -2.04 -4.88 7.67
CA GLY A 111 -3.50 -4.92 7.80
C GLY A 111 -4.25 -4.02 6.82
N SER A 112 -3.63 -3.62 5.70
CA SER A 112 -4.24 -2.78 4.67
C SER A 112 -4.64 -3.56 3.43
N SER A 113 -5.80 -3.21 2.87
CA SER A 113 -6.39 -3.85 1.69
C SER A 113 -5.55 -3.61 0.43
N SER A 114 -5.48 -4.63 -0.41
CA SER A 114 -4.83 -4.58 -1.73
C SER A 114 -5.70 -3.96 -2.82
N MET A 115 -6.96 -3.64 -2.48
CA MET A 115 -7.84 -2.89 -3.38
C MET A 115 -7.35 -1.47 -3.62
N LEU A 116 -6.50 -0.94 -2.73
CA LEU A 116 -5.74 0.28 -2.93
C LEU A 116 -4.87 0.15 -4.18
N GLY A 117 -3.93 -0.81 -4.22
CA GLY A 117 -3.08 -0.98 -5.39
C GLY A 117 -3.83 -1.32 -6.66
N LEU A 118 -4.91 -2.09 -6.55
CA LEU A 118 -5.79 -2.41 -7.68
C LEU A 118 -6.40 -1.13 -8.29
N LEU A 119 -7.03 -0.28 -7.48
CA LEU A 119 -7.94 0.77 -7.99
C LEU A 119 -7.30 2.15 -8.16
N ARG A 120 -6.06 2.34 -7.70
CA ARG A 120 -5.33 3.63 -7.82
C ARG A 120 -3.87 3.52 -8.20
N GLU A 121 -3.29 2.32 -8.24
CA GLU A 121 -1.89 2.15 -8.64
C GLU A 121 -1.76 1.45 -10.00
N ASN A 122 -2.00 0.14 -10.03
CA ASN A 122 -1.53 -0.73 -11.11
C ASN A 122 -2.59 -1.68 -11.71
N GLY A 123 -3.83 -1.64 -11.22
CA GLY A 123 -4.90 -2.49 -11.73
C GLY A 123 -5.56 -1.99 -13.02
N PRO A 124 -6.60 -2.71 -13.48
CA PRO A 124 -7.17 -2.55 -14.82
C PRO A 124 -8.02 -1.29 -14.99
N CYS A 125 -8.46 -0.67 -13.90
CA CYS A 125 -9.30 0.52 -13.93
C CYS A 125 -8.97 1.49 -12.79
N TYR A 126 -9.49 2.70 -12.95
CA TYR A 126 -9.56 3.72 -11.91
C TYR A 126 -11.02 4.05 -11.60
N VAL A 127 -11.28 4.49 -10.38
CA VAL A 127 -12.61 4.92 -9.93
C VAL A 127 -12.78 6.42 -10.20
N ASN A 128 -13.95 6.82 -10.69
CA ASN A 128 -14.29 8.23 -10.91
C ASN A 128 -14.64 8.96 -9.61
N ALA A 129 -14.57 10.29 -9.61
CA ALA A 129 -14.91 11.14 -8.46
C ALA A 129 -16.38 11.03 -8.01
N ASP A 130 -17.24 10.38 -8.79
CA ASP A 130 -18.60 10.04 -8.36
C ASP A 130 -18.65 8.87 -7.36
N SER A 131 -17.53 8.19 -7.11
CA SER A 131 -17.44 6.97 -6.29
C SER A 131 -18.49 5.92 -6.70
N ASN A 132 -18.86 5.88 -7.99
CA ASN A 132 -19.94 5.06 -8.52
C ASN A 132 -19.58 4.41 -9.86
N SER A 133 -18.74 5.04 -10.68
CA SER A 133 -18.32 4.52 -11.97
C SER A 133 -16.80 4.34 -12.06
N THR A 134 -16.35 3.52 -13.01
CA THR A 134 -14.93 3.23 -13.29
C THR A 134 -14.58 3.58 -14.73
N TYR A 135 -13.27 3.72 -15.01
CA TYR A 135 -12.75 3.79 -16.37
C TYR A 135 -11.48 2.95 -16.51
N LEU A 136 -11.27 2.36 -17.69
CA LEU A 136 -10.11 1.49 -17.94
C LEU A 136 -8.78 2.24 -17.90
N ASN A 137 -7.82 1.65 -17.20
CA ASN A 137 -6.40 1.94 -17.29
C ASN A 137 -5.80 1.15 -18.46
N ASN A 138 -5.94 1.68 -19.68
CA ASN A 138 -5.49 0.94 -20.88
C ASN A 138 -3.97 0.91 -21.04
N ASP A 139 -3.29 1.97 -20.63
CA ASP A 139 -1.87 2.16 -20.99
C ASP A 139 -0.94 1.43 -20.02
N TRP A 140 -1.25 1.44 -18.72
CA TRP A 140 -0.29 1.07 -17.67
C TRP A 140 -0.81 0.04 -16.66
N ALA A 141 -1.96 -0.57 -16.93
CA ALA A 141 -2.45 -1.67 -16.10
C ALA A 141 -1.51 -2.88 -16.22
N TRP A 142 -1.14 -3.46 -15.09
CA TRP A 142 -0.20 -4.59 -15.08
C TRP A 142 -0.80 -5.85 -15.73
N ASN A 143 -2.13 -5.99 -15.71
CA ASN A 143 -2.81 -7.05 -16.43
C ASN A 143 -2.78 -6.90 -17.96
N ASN A 144 -2.14 -5.88 -18.51
CA ASN A 144 -1.89 -5.82 -19.96
C ASN A 144 -1.05 -7.01 -20.45
N GLU A 145 -0.09 -7.50 -19.66
CA GLU A 145 0.75 -8.65 -20.04
C GLU A 145 0.65 -9.83 -19.07
N VAL A 146 0.17 -9.62 -17.84
CA VAL A 146 0.29 -10.57 -16.73
C VAL A 146 -1.09 -10.97 -16.21
N ASN A 147 -1.27 -12.21 -15.81
CA ASN A 147 -2.46 -12.59 -15.04
C ASN A 147 -2.29 -12.07 -13.61
N MET A 148 -3.11 -11.09 -13.19
CA MET A 148 -2.92 -10.39 -11.91
C MET A 148 -3.88 -10.91 -10.84
N LEU A 149 -3.34 -11.30 -9.68
CA LEU A 149 -4.07 -11.74 -8.50
C LEU A 149 -3.85 -10.77 -7.33
N TYR A 150 -4.88 -10.01 -6.98
CA TYR A 150 -4.86 -9.08 -5.85
C TYR A 150 -5.45 -9.74 -4.61
N LEU A 151 -4.76 -9.66 -3.47
CA LEU A 151 -5.15 -10.37 -2.25
C LEU A 151 -5.33 -9.44 -1.07
N ASP A 152 -6.50 -9.48 -0.44
CA ASP A 152 -6.68 -8.87 0.87
C ASP A 152 -6.16 -9.84 1.94
N GLN A 153 -5.00 -9.55 2.49
CA GLN A 153 -4.37 -10.39 3.51
C GLN A 153 -3.72 -9.50 4.57
N PRO A 154 -3.65 -9.95 5.83
CA PRO A 154 -4.20 -11.21 6.35
C PRO A 154 -5.73 -11.24 6.54
N VAL A 155 -6.25 -12.28 7.19
CA VAL A 155 -7.68 -12.35 7.56
C VAL A 155 -8.11 -11.10 8.35
N GLN A 156 -9.35 -10.65 8.16
CA GLN A 156 -9.92 -9.37 8.65
C GLN A 156 -9.53 -8.10 7.87
N VAL A 157 -8.58 -8.17 6.92
CA VAL A 157 -8.20 -7.03 6.09
C VAL A 157 -9.17 -6.84 4.94
N GLY A 158 -9.60 -5.60 4.68
CA GLY A 158 -10.43 -5.27 3.52
C GLY A 158 -11.71 -6.09 3.50
N MET A 159 -11.84 -6.97 2.51
CA MET A 159 -12.97 -7.89 2.36
C MET A 159 -12.72 -9.27 2.96
N SER A 160 -11.50 -9.58 3.40
CA SER A 160 -11.17 -10.81 4.10
C SER A 160 -11.70 -10.77 5.53
N TYR A 161 -12.19 -11.89 6.05
CA TYR A 161 -12.84 -11.92 7.35
C TYR A 161 -12.71 -13.25 8.07
N ASP A 162 -12.81 -13.21 9.39
CA ASP A 162 -12.89 -14.36 10.28
C ASP A 162 -14.35 -14.69 10.61
N THR A 163 -15.12 -13.68 10.99
CA THR A 163 -16.55 -13.79 11.30
C THR A 163 -17.24 -12.47 10.98
N LEU A 164 -18.34 -12.57 10.25
CA LEU A 164 -19.17 -11.41 9.90
C LEU A 164 -19.82 -10.83 11.15
N THR A 165 -19.49 -9.57 11.42
CA THR A 165 -19.83 -8.89 12.66
C THR A 165 -20.37 -7.50 12.35
N ASN A 166 -21.49 -7.15 12.95
CA ASN A 166 -22.03 -5.80 12.83
C ASN A 166 -21.22 -4.83 13.69
N ILE A 167 -20.81 -3.71 13.09
CA ILE A 167 -20.06 -2.66 13.79
C ILE A 167 -20.61 -1.27 13.47
N THR A 168 -20.26 -0.32 14.33
CA THR A 168 -20.36 1.12 14.08
C THR A 168 -18.96 1.71 13.93
N THR A 169 -18.78 2.62 12.98
CA THR A 169 -17.53 3.34 12.73
C THR A 169 -17.77 4.84 12.88
N ASN A 170 -16.88 5.52 13.58
CA ASN A 170 -16.84 6.97 13.67
C ASN A 170 -15.54 7.49 13.04
N ILE A 171 -15.64 8.16 11.89
CA ILE A 171 -14.50 8.63 11.09
C ILE A 171 -13.74 9.76 11.79
N ASP A 172 -14.43 10.58 12.58
CA ASP A 172 -13.82 11.69 13.33
C ASP A 172 -12.84 11.19 14.41
N THR A 173 -13.25 10.15 15.14
CA THR A 173 -12.47 9.59 16.26
C THR A 173 -11.68 8.34 15.90
N GLY A 174 -11.89 7.78 14.70
CA GLY A 174 -11.41 6.46 14.31
C GLY A 174 -12.03 5.30 15.09
N ALA A 175 -13.06 5.56 15.91
CA ALA A 175 -13.63 4.54 16.79
C ALA A 175 -14.44 3.50 16.01
N VAL A 176 -14.05 2.23 16.14
CA VAL A 176 -14.77 1.06 15.64
C VAL A 176 -15.31 0.26 16.81
N LYS A 177 -16.60 -0.10 16.79
CA LYS A 177 -17.25 -0.84 17.89
C LYS A 177 -18.17 -1.93 17.36
N VAL A 178 -18.01 -3.14 17.90
CA VAL A 178 -19.00 -4.22 17.74
C VAL A 178 -20.34 -3.76 18.28
N ALA A 179 -21.39 -3.96 17.49
CA ALA A 179 -22.72 -3.46 17.76
C ALA A 179 -23.77 -4.56 17.63
N ASP A 180 -24.70 -4.57 18.59
CA ASP A 180 -25.93 -5.35 18.50
C ASP A 180 -27.06 -4.43 18.03
N PHE A 181 -27.56 -4.71 16.83
CA PHE A 181 -28.67 -3.97 16.22
C PHE A 181 -30.05 -4.58 16.50
N SER A 182 -30.16 -5.51 17.47
CA SER A 182 -31.44 -6.10 17.91
C SER A 182 -32.49 -5.06 18.34
N SER A 183 -32.03 -3.89 18.83
CA SER A 183 -32.88 -2.76 19.23
C SER A 183 -33.11 -1.71 18.13
N GLY A 184 -32.64 -1.97 16.91
CA GLY A 184 -32.70 -1.07 15.77
C GLY A 184 -31.31 -0.61 15.32
N VAL A 185 -31.23 -0.19 14.06
CA VAL A 185 -30.00 0.34 13.45
C VAL A 185 -29.94 1.85 13.70
N PRO A 186 -28.84 2.39 14.26
CA PRO A 186 -28.72 3.82 14.52
C PRO A 186 -28.65 4.62 13.20
N ALA A 187 -29.13 5.86 13.23
CA ALA A 187 -29.04 6.75 12.08
C ALA A 187 -27.57 7.10 11.77
N GLN A 188 -27.24 7.10 10.47
CA GLN A 188 -25.91 7.47 9.96
C GLN A 188 -25.82 8.96 9.64
N ASN A 189 -24.59 9.46 9.54
CA ASN A 189 -24.27 10.79 9.03
C ASN A 189 -22.87 10.80 8.38
N ASN A 190 -22.36 11.97 7.98
CA ASN A 190 -21.07 12.08 7.27
C ASN A 190 -19.85 11.56 8.05
N SER A 191 -19.93 11.39 9.38
CA SER A 191 -18.83 10.91 10.22
C SER A 191 -19.17 9.64 11.01
N PHE A 192 -20.39 9.11 10.90
CA PHE A 192 -20.84 7.93 11.63
C PHE A 192 -21.55 6.94 10.70
N TYR A 193 -20.98 5.75 10.59
CA TYR A 193 -21.40 4.69 9.68
C TYR A 193 -21.69 3.38 10.42
N VAL A 194 -22.50 2.52 9.82
CA VAL A 194 -22.79 1.16 10.28
C VAL A 194 -22.66 0.17 9.14
N GLY A 195 -22.31 -1.07 9.46
CA GLY A 195 -22.24 -2.13 8.46
C GLY A 195 -21.83 -3.47 9.05
N THR A 196 -21.61 -4.44 8.18
CA THR A 196 -21.10 -5.77 8.51
C THR A 196 -19.63 -5.84 8.10
N TYR A 197 -18.74 -6.17 9.05
CA TYR A 197 -17.30 -6.19 8.87
C TYR A 197 -16.70 -7.45 9.54
N ALA A 198 -15.38 -7.60 9.53
CA ALA A 198 -14.70 -8.63 10.32
C ALA A 198 -14.80 -8.35 11.82
N SER A 199 -14.47 -9.34 12.68
CA SER A 199 -14.77 -9.30 14.12
C SER A 199 -14.05 -8.20 14.90
N GLN A 200 -13.02 -7.58 14.33
CA GLN A 200 -12.13 -6.61 15.00
C GLN A 200 -11.39 -7.21 16.21
N ASN A 201 -11.31 -8.54 16.28
CA ASN A 201 -10.63 -9.23 17.36
C ASN A 201 -9.19 -9.55 16.95
N PHE A 202 -8.23 -8.88 17.58
CA PHE A 202 -6.80 -9.06 17.27
C PHE A 202 -6.28 -10.48 17.60
N ASN A 203 -7.03 -11.29 18.34
CA ASN A 203 -6.72 -12.70 18.57
C ASN A 203 -7.23 -13.63 17.45
N LEU A 204 -8.10 -13.13 16.56
CA LEU A 204 -8.70 -13.91 15.46
C LEU A 204 -8.10 -13.53 14.10
N THR A 205 -6.81 -13.21 14.09
CA THR A 205 -6.02 -12.95 12.89
C THR A 205 -4.67 -13.65 12.98
N THR A 206 -4.00 -13.84 11.84
CA THR A 206 -2.62 -14.33 11.84
C THR A 206 -1.76 -13.30 12.58
N ARG A 207 -1.00 -13.77 13.58
CA ARG A 207 -0.13 -12.90 14.40
C ARG A 207 1.24 -12.81 13.73
N GLY A 208 1.49 -11.78 12.96
CA GLY A 208 2.80 -11.54 12.34
C GLY A 208 2.95 -12.08 10.93
N THR A 209 4.10 -11.75 10.32
CA THR A 209 4.40 -12.05 8.92
C THR A 209 4.53 -13.56 8.68
N GLU A 210 5.28 -14.27 9.52
CA GLU A 210 5.52 -15.72 9.40
C GLU A 210 4.23 -16.57 9.41
N ASN A 211 3.31 -16.25 10.31
CA ASN A 211 2.03 -16.95 10.38
C ASN A 211 1.13 -16.62 9.17
N SER A 212 1.30 -15.42 8.59
CA SER A 212 0.57 -15.02 7.38
C SER A 212 1.13 -15.70 6.13
N ALA A 213 2.44 -15.95 6.06
CA ALA A 213 3.09 -16.72 5.00
C ALA A 213 2.51 -18.14 4.91
N ARG A 214 2.34 -18.79 6.06
CA ARG A 214 1.73 -20.13 6.21
C ARG A 214 0.26 -20.16 5.77
N ALA A 215 -0.51 -19.15 6.18
CA ALA A 215 -1.89 -19.00 5.73
C ALA A 215 -1.97 -18.80 4.20
N LEU A 216 -1.05 -18.00 3.64
CA LEU A 216 -1.02 -17.73 2.22
C LEU A 216 -0.54 -18.94 1.41
N TRP A 217 0.34 -19.77 1.96
CA TRP A 217 0.75 -21.02 1.33
C TRP A 217 -0.45 -21.96 1.15
N HIS A 218 -1.23 -22.18 2.20
CA HIS A 218 -2.50 -22.92 2.12
C HIS A 218 -3.46 -22.32 1.10
N PHE A 219 -3.64 -20.99 1.15
CA PHE A 219 -4.43 -20.28 0.13
C PHE A 219 -3.94 -20.60 -1.28
N ALA A 220 -2.64 -20.51 -1.54
CA ALA A 220 -2.05 -20.70 -2.85
C ALA A 220 -2.20 -22.15 -3.32
N GLN A 221 -1.87 -23.13 -2.48
CA GLN A 221 -2.04 -24.55 -2.80
C GLN A 221 -3.48 -24.87 -3.22
N VAL A 222 -4.46 -24.29 -2.52
CA VAL A 222 -5.89 -24.44 -2.84
C VAL A 222 -6.25 -23.71 -4.13
N TRP A 223 -5.94 -22.41 -4.21
CA TRP A 223 -6.31 -21.57 -5.35
C TRP A 223 -5.75 -22.11 -6.65
N PHE A 224 -4.46 -22.45 -6.69
CA PHE A 224 -3.83 -22.96 -7.90
C PHE A 224 -4.42 -24.30 -8.34
N GLN A 225 -4.72 -25.23 -7.43
CA GLN A 225 -5.19 -26.57 -7.81
C GLN A 225 -6.68 -26.60 -8.19
N GLU A 226 -7.51 -25.84 -7.48
CA GLU A 226 -8.99 -25.89 -7.61
C GLU A 226 -9.55 -24.78 -8.52
N PHE A 227 -8.76 -23.75 -8.81
CA PHE A 227 -9.04 -22.72 -9.82
C PHE A 227 -8.15 -22.85 -11.08
N PRO A 228 -7.95 -24.06 -11.67
CA PRO A 228 -6.84 -24.34 -12.58
C PRO A 228 -7.01 -23.75 -13.99
N GLN A 229 -8.20 -23.28 -14.37
CA GLN A 229 -8.45 -22.74 -15.71
C GLN A 229 -7.62 -21.48 -16.03
N HIS A 230 -6.94 -20.93 -15.03
CA HIS A 230 -6.19 -19.67 -15.11
C HIS A 230 -4.74 -19.80 -14.65
N LYS A 231 -4.20 -21.04 -14.63
CA LYS A 231 -2.77 -21.28 -14.39
C LYS A 231 -1.94 -20.86 -15.61
N PRO A 232 -0.83 -20.12 -15.43
CA PRO A 232 0.13 -19.90 -16.50
C PRO A 232 0.65 -21.22 -17.05
N ASN A 233 0.66 -21.39 -18.37
CA ASN A 233 1.28 -22.56 -18.98
C ASN A 233 2.79 -22.70 -18.66
N ASP A 234 3.46 -21.59 -18.31
CA ASP A 234 4.87 -21.57 -17.90
C ASP A 234 5.07 -21.76 -16.38
N ASN A 235 3.98 -21.88 -15.61
CA ASN A 235 3.91 -21.98 -14.15
C ASN A 235 4.63 -20.85 -13.37
N ARG A 236 5.10 -19.78 -14.02
CA ARG A 236 5.88 -18.74 -13.35
C ARG A 236 4.98 -17.85 -12.51
N ILE A 237 5.37 -17.66 -11.26
CA ILE A 237 4.69 -16.82 -10.28
C ILE A 237 5.65 -15.72 -9.84
N SER A 238 5.18 -14.48 -9.90
CA SER A 238 5.88 -13.33 -9.34
C SER A 238 5.07 -12.75 -8.19
N ILE A 239 5.74 -12.31 -7.14
CA ILE A 239 5.13 -11.63 -6.00
C ILE A 239 5.54 -10.16 -6.08
N ALA A 240 4.57 -9.27 -6.07
CA ALA A 240 4.76 -7.84 -6.00
C ALA A 240 4.11 -7.31 -4.73
N THR A 241 4.83 -6.47 -3.98
CA THR A 241 4.35 -5.95 -2.71
C THR A 241 4.74 -4.50 -2.50
N GLU A 242 4.08 -3.84 -1.56
CA GLU A 242 4.37 -2.45 -1.20
C GLU A 242 4.41 -2.21 0.31
N SER A 243 5.25 -1.28 0.78
CA SER A 243 5.20 -0.77 2.16
C SER A 243 5.59 -1.82 3.20
N TYR A 244 4.69 -2.18 4.12
CA TYR A 244 4.85 -3.38 4.97
C TYR A 244 4.96 -4.68 4.17
N GLY A 245 4.54 -4.66 2.91
CA GLY A 245 4.88 -5.64 1.90
C GLY A 245 6.37 -5.98 1.84
N GLY A 246 7.25 -5.07 2.29
CA GLY A 246 8.65 -5.37 2.52
C GLY A 246 8.96 -6.43 3.58
N ARG A 247 8.00 -6.89 4.39
CA ARG A 247 8.10 -8.12 5.21
C ARG A 247 7.34 -9.28 4.58
N TYR A 248 6.12 -9.02 4.12
CA TYR A 248 5.30 -10.04 3.43
C TYR A 248 6.06 -10.65 2.26
N GLY A 249 6.59 -9.83 1.36
CA GLY A 249 7.30 -10.25 0.15
C GLY A 249 8.45 -11.22 0.44
N PRO A 250 9.49 -10.83 1.19
CA PRO A 250 10.60 -11.72 1.51
C PRO A 250 10.17 -13.00 2.21
N ALA A 251 9.41 -12.89 3.31
CA ALA A 251 9.03 -14.06 4.11
C ALA A 251 8.10 -15.01 3.36
N PHE A 252 7.15 -14.49 2.58
CA PHE A 252 6.19 -15.32 1.85
C PHE A 252 6.89 -16.04 0.71
N ALA A 253 7.73 -15.34 -0.06
CA ALA A 253 8.50 -15.94 -1.13
C ALA A 253 9.49 -16.98 -0.59
N ALA A 254 10.21 -16.68 0.49
CA ALA A 254 11.14 -17.64 1.11
C ALA A 254 10.39 -18.88 1.61
N TYR A 255 9.29 -18.69 2.35
CA TYR A 255 8.48 -19.81 2.83
C TYR A 255 7.94 -20.69 1.70
N PHE A 256 7.49 -20.08 0.60
CA PHE A 256 7.00 -20.82 -0.58
C PHE A 256 8.13 -21.62 -1.23
N GLN A 257 9.31 -21.03 -1.36
CA GLN A 257 10.48 -21.72 -1.92
C GLN A 257 10.94 -22.88 -1.04
N GLU A 258 11.00 -22.69 0.28
CA GLU A 258 11.31 -23.77 1.24
C GLU A 258 10.31 -24.93 1.12
N GLN A 259 9.02 -24.63 0.96
CA GLN A 259 8.00 -25.67 0.81
C GLN A 259 8.12 -26.39 -0.55
N ASN A 260 8.44 -25.66 -1.62
CA ASN A 260 8.76 -26.28 -2.92
C ASN A 260 9.94 -27.25 -2.80
N GLU A 261 11.04 -26.86 -2.16
CA GLU A 261 12.20 -27.72 -1.95
C GLU A 261 11.82 -28.99 -1.18
N ARG A 262 10.98 -28.87 -0.15
CA ARG A 262 10.45 -30.03 0.60
C ARG A 262 9.61 -30.96 -0.27
N ILE A 263 8.81 -30.41 -1.18
CA ILE A 263 8.03 -31.20 -2.14
C ILE A 263 8.96 -31.92 -3.11
N GLU A 264 9.94 -31.22 -3.69
CA GLU A 264 10.88 -31.77 -4.68
C GLU A 264 11.79 -32.84 -4.09
N ASN A 265 12.27 -32.66 -2.86
CA ASN A 265 13.14 -33.62 -2.19
C ASN A 265 12.37 -34.75 -1.47
N GLY A 266 11.04 -34.73 -1.52
CA GLY A 266 10.16 -35.75 -0.95
C GLY A 266 10.10 -35.77 0.58
N THR A 267 10.45 -34.66 1.24
CA THR A 267 10.33 -34.49 2.71
C THR A 267 9.04 -33.79 3.11
N TRP A 268 8.23 -33.35 2.14
CA TRP A 268 6.87 -32.87 2.36
C TRP A 268 5.91 -34.05 2.59
N ASP A 269 5.26 -34.09 3.75
CA ASP A 269 4.36 -35.15 4.19
C ASP A 269 2.89 -34.70 4.31
N GLU A 270 2.58 -33.42 4.09
CA GLU A 270 1.21 -32.91 4.16
C GLU A 270 0.39 -33.25 2.92
N GLN A 271 -0.78 -33.84 3.13
CA GLN A 271 -1.61 -34.36 2.05
C GLN A 271 -2.19 -33.24 1.18
N GLY A 272 -2.08 -33.40 -0.14
CA GLY A 272 -2.75 -32.56 -1.14
C GLY A 272 -2.14 -31.16 -1.36
N GLN A 273 -1.17 -30.73 -0.56
CA GLN A 273 -0.37 -29.52 -0.79
C GLN A 273 0.91 -29.82 -1.59
N THR A 274 0.77 -30.37 -2.79
CA THR A 274 1.93 -30.86 -3.58
C THR A 274 2.17 -30.05 -4.85
N HIS A 275 1.53 -28.90 -5.01
CA HIS A 275 1.66 -28.10 -6.22
C HIS A 275 2.90 -27.21 -6.12
N LEU A 276 3.90 -27.45 -6.98
CA LEU A 276 5.08 -26.61 -7.07
C LEU A 276 4.71 -25.20 -7.57
N LEU A 277 5.04 -24.19 -6.77
CA LEU A 277 4.83 -22.78 -7.08
C LEU A 277 6.13 -22.18 -7.58
N HIS A 278 6.37 -22.21 -8.89
CA HIS A 278 7.65 -21.75 -9.46
C HIS A 278 7.79 -20.22 -9.35
N LEU A 279 8.48 -19.77 -8.30
CA LEU A 279 8.75 -18.35 -8.06
C LEU A 279 9.82 -17.83 -9.03
N ASP A 280 9.55 -16.70 -9.66
CA ASP A 280 10.43 -16.09 -10.66
C ASP A 280 10.95 -14.71 -10.19
N THR A 281 10.07 -13.86 -9.69
CA THR A 281 10.41 -12.48 -9.29
C THR A 281 9.71 -12.08 -8.00
N LEU A 282 10.46 -11.49 -7.07
CA LEU A 282 9.97 -10.68 -5.97
C LEU A 282 10.21 -9.19 -6.29
N LEU A 283 9.13 -8.43 -6.47
CA LEU A 283 9.17 -6.98 -6.65
C LEU A 283 8.64 -6.30 -5.40
N ILE A 284 9.37 -5.31 -4.88
CA ILE A 284 8.98 -4.58 -3.67
C ILE A 284 9.05 -3.08 -3.95
N ILE A 285 7.90 -2.43 -3.83
CA ILE A 285 7.75 -0.97 -3.94
C ILE A 285 7.80 -0.37 -2.54
N ASN A 286 8.66 0.63 -2.34
CA ASN A 286 8.76 1.40 -1.10
C ASN A 286 8.73 0.50 0.14
N GLY A 287 9.55 -0.56 0.12
CA GLY A 287 9.54 -1.60 1.13
C GLY A 287 10.16 -1.11 2.42
N CYS A 288 9.42 -1.21 3.51
CA CYS A 288 10.05 -1.30 4.82
C CYS A 288 10.38 -2.79 5.02
N ILE A 289 11.65 -3.16 5.07
CA ILE A 289 12.14 -4.55 5.13
C ILE A 289 12.88 -4.77 6.45
N ASP A 290 14.09 -4.21 6.59
CA ASP A 290 14.95 -4.39 7.76
C ASP A 290 15.06 -3.07 8.54
N ARG A 291 14.46 -3.02 9.74
CA ARG A 291 14.48 -1.81 10.58
C ARG A 291 15.88 -1.41 11.01
N TYR A 292 16.75 -2.36 11.37
CA TYR A 292 18.11 -2.05 11.81
C TYR A 292 18.90 -1.34 10.71
N VAL A 293 18.74 -1.77 9.46
CA VAL A 293 19.44 -1.17 8.31
C VAL A 293 18.78 0.13 7.84
N GLN A 294 17.45 0.24 7.89
CA GLN A 294 16.73 1.38 7.31
C GLN A 294 16.52 2.56 8.28
N TRP A 295 16.46 2.34 9.60
CA TRP A 295 16.30 3.43 10.59
C TRP A 295 17.34 4.56 10.45
N PRO A 296 18.62 4.28 10.18
CA PRO A 296 19.63 5.32 9.90
C PRO A 296 19.29 6.31 8.78
N ALA A 297 18.39 5.96 7.85
CA ALA A 297 18.02 6.84 6.76
C ALA A 297 17.01 7.94 7.14
N TYR A 298 16.19 7.72 8.18
CA TYR A 298 15.13 8.67 8.57
C TYR A 298 15.63 10.07 8.98
N PRO A 299 16.67 10.23 9.82
CA PRO A 299 17.19 11.57 10.12
C PRO A 299 17.76 12.27 8.88
N THR A 300 18.44 11.53 8.00
CA THR A 300 18.92 12.06 6.72
C THR A 300 17.75 12.54 5.86
N MET A 301 16.69 11.75 5.75
CA MET A 301 15.54 12.09 4.92
C MET A 301 14.74 13.27 5.48
N ALA A 302 14.66 13.41 6.80
CA ALA A 302 13.98 14.55 7.45
C ALA A 302 14.77 15.88 7.36
N PHE A 303 16.09 15.82 7.16
CA PHE A 303 16.97 17.00 7.26
C PHE A 303 17.74 17.35 5.98
N ASN A 304 18.06 16.37 5.15
CA ASN A 304 18.89 16.52 3.95
C ASN A 304 18.46 15.54 2.84
N ASN A 305 17.23 15.71 2.35
CA ASN A 305 16.69 14.93 1.24
C ASN A 305 16.92 15.56 -0.13
N SER A 306 16.56 14.79 -1.17
CA SER A 306 16.63 15.16 -2.59
C SER A 306 15.78 16.37 -3.00
N TYR A 307 14.93 16.89 -2.12
CA TYR A 307 14.03 18.01 -2.38
C TYR A 307 14.40 19.28 -1.60
N GLY A 308 15.48 19.25 -0.81
CA GLY A 308 15.91 20.38 0.01
C GLY A 308 14.94 20.74 1.14
N ILE A 309 13.99 19.85 1.46
CA ILE A 309 12.97 20.06 2.49
C ILE A 309 13.56 19.71 3.86
N LYS A 310 13.31 20.53 4.87
CA LYS A 310 13.67 20.24 6.26
C LYS A 310 12.42 20.17 7.10
N THR A 311 12.07 18.99 7.59
CA THR A 311 10.94 18.80 8.52
C THR A 311 11.38 18.96 9.97
N ILE A 312 12.68 18.82 10.24
CA ILE A 312 13.28 19.04 11.56
C ILE A 312 14.41 20.07 11.49
N ASN A 313 14.62 20.80 12.59
CA ASN A 313 15.74 21.74 12.73
C ASN A 313 17.02 21.05 13.21
N GLU A 314 18.14 21.78 13.28
CA GLU A 314 19.46 21.23 13.67
C GLU A 314 19.48 20.60 15.07
N SER A 315 18.82 21.23 16.05
CA SER A 315 18.73 20.71 17.42
C SER A 315 17.97 19.39 17.45
N ARG A 316 16.82 19.36 16.77
CA ARG A 316 15.95 18.18 16.69
C ARG A 316 16.64 17.04 15.94
N HIS A 317 17.37 17.35 14.87
CA HIS A 317 18.20 16.38 14.16
C HIS A 317 19.28 15.78 15.07
N ALA A 318 19.96 16.59 15.89
CA ALA A 318 20.95 16.08 16.84
C ALA A 318 20.32 15.14 17.90
N GLU A 319 19.12 15.46 18.40
CA GLU A 319 18.37 14.60 19.33
C GLU A 319 17.99 13.25 18.72
N VAL A 320 17.57 13.26 17.44
CA VAL A 320 17.24 12.03 16.69
C VAL A 320 18.47 11.16 16.52
N ILE A 321 19.60 11.76 16.10
CA ILE A 321 20.87 11.05 15.92
C ILE A 321 21.36 10.45 17.25
N ASP A 322 21.30 11.20 18.36
CA ASP A 322 21.64 10.68 19.68
C ASP A 322 20.72 9.50 20.06
N SER A 323 19.41 9.65 19.91
CA SER A 323 18.43 8.59 20.21
C SER A 323 18.60 7.34 19.35
N LEU A 324 19.11 7.50 18.12
CA LEU A 324 19.38 6.40 17.20
C LEU A 324 20.56 5.53 17.66
N TYR A 325 21.69 6.17 18.02
CA TYR A 325 22.98 5.50 18.20
C TYR A 325 23.45 5.35 19.65
N ARG A 326 22.89 6.09 20.62
CA ARG A 326 23.33 5.98 22.02
C ARG A 326 23.05 4.58 22.57
N LYS A 327 23.77 4.20 23.64
CA LYS A 327 23.44 3.00 24.41
C LYS A 327 22.01 3.09 24.96
N GLY A 328 21.24 2.01 24.82
CA GLY A 328 19.80 1.97 25.07
C GLY A 328 18.97 2.80 24.09
N GLY A 329 19.55 3.21 22.97
CA GLY A 329 18.88 3.88 21.86
C GLY A 329 18.23 2.88 20.89
N CYS A 330 17.75 3.38 19.76
CA CYS A 330 16.93 2.59 18.83
C CYS A 330 17.68 1.35 18.29
N LEU A 331 18.90 1.50 17.76
CA LEU A 331 19.62 0.37 17.17
C LEU A 331 20.04 -0.68 18.22
N ASP A 332 20.41 -0.24 19.43
CA ASP A 332 20.76 -1.11 20.56
C ASP A 332 19.54 -1.95 21.00
N GLN A 333 18.36 -1.33 21.10
CA GLN A 333 17.12 -2.05 21.43
C GLN A 333 16.70 -3.06 20.35
N ILE A 334 16.85 -2.69 19.06
CA ILE A 334 16.58 -3.64 17.96
C ILE A 334 17.54 -4.82 18.02
N GLU A 335 18.83 -4.59 18.30
CA GLU A 335 19.81 -5.68 18.43
C GLU A 335 19.45 -6.64 19.57
N VAL A 336 18.99 -6.11 20.71
CA VAL A 336 18.48 -6.94 21.82
C VAL A 336 17.27 -7.77 21.38
N CYS A 337 16.27 -7.16 20.73
CA CYS A 337 15.11 -7.87 20.18
C CYS A 337 15.54 -9.01 19.24
N ARG A 338 16.46 -8.74 18.30
CA ARG A 338 16.94 -9.71 17.33
C ARG A 338 17.67 -10.89 17.98
N ASN A 339 18.58 -10.61 18.90
CA ASN A 339 19.34 -11.64 19.59
C ASN A 339 18.43 -12.55 20.44
N LEU A 340 17.42 -11.97 21.10
CA LEU A 340 16.45 -12.77 21.85
C LEU A 340 15.53 -13.57 20.93
N SER A 341 15.10 -13.00 19.79
CA SER A 341 14.29 -13.71 18.80
C SER A 341 15.00 -14.96 18.29
N LEU A 342 16.26 -14.85 17.88
CA LEU A 342 17.04 -15.99 17.37
C LEU A 342 17.20 -17.14 18.37
N VAL A 343 17.20 -16.85 19.67
CA VAL A 343 17.42 -17.85 20.72
C VAL A 343 16.10 -18.43 21.24
N TYR A 344 15.09 -17.59 21.42
CA TYR A 344 13.88 -17.92 22.18
C TYR A 344 12.58 -17.93 21.35
N ASP A 345 12.62 -17.45 20.11
CA ASP A 345 11.54 -17.51 19.12
C ASP A 345 12.10 -17.67 17.69
N PRO A 346 12.87 -18.73 17.41
CA PRO A 346 13.60 -18.89 16.14
C PRO A 346 12.69 -19.04 14.92
N SER A 347 11.42 -19.42 15.13
CA SER A 347 10.41 -19.48 14.07
C SER A 347 9.79 -18.12 13.74
N ASN A 348 10.10 -17.07 14.52
CA ASN A 348 9.49 -15.73 14.39
C ASN A 348 7.94 -15.72 14.41
N GLN A 349 7.30 -16.77 14.93
CA GLN A 349 5.85 -16.90 14.97
C GLN A 349 5.20 -16.13 16.14
N GLY A 350 5.99 -15.47 16.99
CA GLY A 350 5.49 -14.59 18.04
C GLY A 350 4.86 -15.33 19.22
N PHE A 351 5.25 -16.58 19.47
CA PHE A 351 4.73 -17.37 20.59
C PHE A 351 5.37 -17.03 21.94
N ASN A 352 6.55 -16.39 21.93
CA ASN A 352 7.26 -16.03 23.15
C ASN A 352 6.91 -14.61 23.59
N GLU A 353 6.04 -14.48 24.60
CA GLU A 353 5.57 -13.18 25.11
C GLU A 353 6.72 -12.27 25.58
N SER A 354 7.74 -12.81 26.26
CA SER A 354 8.88 -12.01 26.71
C SER A 354 9.70 -11.44 25.55
N VAL A 355 9.83 -12.17 24.45
CA VAL A 355 10.49 -11.66 23.23
C VAL A 355 9.61 -10.62 22.55
N ASN A 356 8.30 -10.89 22.46
CA ASN A 356 7.31 -9.97 21.89
C ASN A 356 7.39 -8.60 22.57
N ASP A 357 7.38 -8.56 23.91
CA ASP A 357 7.43 -7.32 24.69
C ASP A 357 8.69 -6.50 24.37
N VAL A 358 9.86 -7.14 24.31
CA VAL A 358 11.13 -6.47 24.01
C VAL A 358 11.15 -5.93 22.59
N CYS A 359 10.63 -6.68 21.62
CA CYS A 359 10.56 -6.25 20.24
C CYS A 359 9.52 -5.14 20.02
N GLU A 360 8.36 -5.20 20.68
CA GLU A 360 7.36 -4.14 20.66
C GLU A 360 7.89 -2.84 21.28
N GLU A 361 8.61 -2.93 22.41
CA GLU A 361 9.25 -1.77 23.05
C GLU A 361 10.27 -1.12 22.11
N ALA A 362 11.11 -1.92 21.44
CA ALA A 362 12.09 -1.43 20.48
C ALA A 362 11.43 -0.66 19.32
N GLU A 363 10.38 -1.23 18.68
CA GLU A 363 9.68 -0.55 17.59
C GLU A 363 8.98 0.73 18.07
N THR A 364 8.40 0.70 19.27
CA THR A 364 7.73 1.86 19.88
C THR A 364 8.73 2.98 20.13
N PHE A 365 9.88 2.66 20.73
CA PHE A 365 10.94 3.63 20.97
C PHE A 365 11.45 4.23 19.66
N CYS A 366 11.78 3.40 18.68
CA CYS A 366 12.29 3.84 17.39
C CYS A 366 11.30 4.73 16.64
N SER A 367 10.02 4.34 16.61
CA SER A 367 8.96 5.14 15.98
C SER A 367 8.87 6.52 16.62
N GLN A 368 8.77 6.59 17.95
CA GLN A 368 8.61 7.85 18.68
C GLN A 368 9.83 8.76 18.65
N LYS A 369 11.04 8.19 18.62
CA LYS A 369 12.27 8.97 18.74
C LYS A 369 12.94 9.27 17.41
N ILE A 370 12.69 8.45 16.38
CA ILE A 370 13.37 8.57 15.09
C ILE A 370 12.43 9.07 13.99
N ARG A 371 11.25 8.47 13.85
CA ARG A 371 10.27 8.84 12.82
C ARG A 371 9.44 10.05 13.22
N ASP A 372 8.79 9.98 14.39
CA ASP A 372 7.73 10.93 14.77
C ASP A 372 8.16 12.41 14.83
N PRO A 373 9.43 12.78 15.10
CA PRO A 373 9.90 14.15 14.92
C PRO A 373 9.62 14.76 13.54
N TYR A 374 9.45 13.94 12.50
CA TYR A 374 9.02 14.39 11.18
C TYR A 374 7.69 15.15 11.20
N PHE A 375 6.75 14.72 12.03
CA PHE A 375 5.41 15.29 12.12
C PHE A 375 5.38 16.63 12.88
N ASP A 376 6.54 17.13 13.34
CA ASP A 376 6.67 18.51 13.83
C ASP A 376 6.41 19.53 12.67
N ALA A 377 6.49 19.09 11.41
CA ALA A 377 6.14 19.85 10.22
C ALA A 377 4.84 19.34 9.56
N ASP A 378 4.09 20.24 8.92
CA ASP A 378 2.92 19.90 8.09
C ASP A 378 3.37 19.33 6.74
N ARG A 379 3.68 18.03 6.75
CA ARG A 379 4.10 17.24 5.59
C ARG A 379 3.46 15.87 5.59
N ASN A 380 3.08 15.40 4.41
CA ASN A 380 2.49 14.08 4.24
C ASN A 380 3.53 12.97 4.49
N TYR A 381 3.14 11.90 5.16
CA TYR A 381 4.02 10.77 5.49
C TYR A 381 4.48 9.98 4.25
N TYR A 382 3.65 9.97 3.21
CA TYR A 382 3.82 9.22 1.98
C TYR A 382 4.35 10.08 0.81
N ASP A 383 4.36 11.41 0.96
CA ASP A 383 5.03 12.34 0.04
C ASP A 383 5.53 13.58 0.81
N ILE A 384 6.84 13.67 1.02
CA ILE A 384 7.50 14.76 1.75
C ILE A 384 7.35 16.15 1.09
N SER A 385 6.95 16.19 -0.19
CA SER A 385 6.85 17.43 -0.95
C SER A 385 5.51 18.15 -0.79
N VAL A 386 4.52 17.52 -0.15
CA VAL A 386 3.16 18.05 -0.03
C VAL A 386 2.69 18.16 1.44
N PRO A 387 1.70 19.01 1.75
CA PRO A 387 1.07 19.10 3.08
C PRO A 387 0.40 17.80 3.50
N THR A 388 0.11 17.62 4.79
CA THR A 388 -0.50 16.38 5.30
C THR A 388 -1.82 16.03 4.59
N ALA A 389 -2.68 17.03 4.35
CA ALA A 389 -4.01 16.85 3.74
C ALA A 389 -4.02 16.70 2.20
N ALA A 390 -2.88 16.40 1.57
CA ALA A 390 -2.81 16.20 0.13
C ALA A 390 -3.71 15.02 -0.33
N SER A 391 -4.44 15.22 -1.42
CA SER A 391 -5.47 14.27 -1.89
C SER A 391 -5.01 13.36 -3.03
N PHE A 392 -3.69 13.24 -3.23
CA PHE A 392 -3.13 12.38 -4.24
C PHE A 392 -2.40 11.17 -3.62
N PRO A 393 -2.58 9.96 -4.17
CA PRO A 393 -3.58 9.61 -5.18
C PRO A 393 -5.04 9.73 -4.68
N PRO A 394 -6.03 9.87 -5.58
CA PRO A 394 -7.42 10.10 -5.18
C PRO A 394 -8.06 8.90 -4.42
N PRO A 395 -8.94 9.13 -3.43
CA PRO A 395 -9.48 8.09 -2.53
C PRO A 395 -10.82 7.48 -2.97
N TRP A 396 -11.32 7.77 -4.18
CA TRP A 396 -12.71 7.49 -4.60
C TRP A 396 -13.14 6.02 -4.50
N TYR A 397 -12.17 5.11 -4.55
CA TYR A 397 -12.40 3.67 -4.43
C TYR A 397 -13.06 3.27 -3.11
N ALA A 398 -12.82 4.00 -2.01
CA ALA A 398 -13.42 3.67 -0.71
C ALA A 398 -14.96 3.78 -0.73
N GLY A 399 -15.50 4.83 -1.34
CA GLY A 399 -16.95 4.97 -1.54
C GLY A 399 -17.48 3.95 -2.54
N TRP A 400 -16.75 3.71 -3.64
CA TRP A 400 -17.15 2.77 -4.69
C TRP A 400 -17.26 1.32 -4.20
N LEU A 401 -16.26 0.83 -3.47
CA LEU A 401 -16.25 -0.54 -2.92
C LEU A 401 -17.38 -0.79 -1.92
N ASN A 402 -17.93 0.27 -1.32
CA ASN A 402 -19.08 0.16 -0.44
C ASN A 402 -20.42 0.26 -1.17
N GLN A 403 -20.48 0.65 -2.45
CA GLN A 403 -21.74 0.71 -3.20
C GLN A 403 -22.44 -0.66 -3.25
N PRO A 404 -23.77 -0.74 -3.07
CA PRO A 404 -24.49 -2.01 -3.06
C PRO A 404 -24.30 -2.84 -4.34
N HIS A 405 -24.28 -2.19 -5.51
CA HIS A 405 -24.08 -2.87 -6.78
C HIS A 405 -22.66 -3.46 -6.93
N VAL A 406 -21.65 -2.82 -6.34
CA VAL A 406 -20.26 -3.28 -6.34
C VAL A 406 -20.11 -4.47 -5.42
N GLN A 407 -20.63 -4.40 -4.19
CA GLN A 407 -20.61 -5.53 -3.25
C GLN A 407 -21.33 -6.77 -3.83
N GLN A 408 -22.50 -6.56 -4.44
CA GLN A 408 -23.25 -7.63 -5.11
C GLN A 408 -22.49 -8.20 -6.33
N GLY A 409 -21.85 -7.33 -7.12
CA GLY A 409 -21.08 -7.72 -8.29
C GLY A 409 -19.83 -8.53 -7.92
N LEU A 410 -19.14 -8.14 -6.85
CA LEU A 410 -17.98 -8.87 -6.30
C LEU A 410 -18.37 -10.17 -5.60
N GLY A 411 -19.63 -10.31 -5.17
CA GLY A 411 -20.12 -11.47 -4.44
C GLY A 411 -19.62 -11.53 -2.99
N ILE A 412 -19.53 -10.37 -2.32
CA ILE A 412 -18.98 -10.25 -0.97
C ILE A 412 -20.08 -10.01 0.09
N PRO A 413 -19.98 -10.64 1.28
CA PRO A 413 -20.98 -10.49 2.34
C PRO A 413 -20.60 -9.41 3.38
N ILE A 414 -19.65 -8.53 3.05
CA ILE A 414 -18.99 -7.62 3.99
C ILE A 414 -18.82 -6.22 3.39
N ASN A 415 -18.89 -5.18 4.22
CA ASN A 415 -18.47 -3.82 3.90
C ASN A 415 -16.95 -3.71 3.81
N TRP A 416 -16.46 -2.79 2.97
CA TRP A 416 -15.03 -2.62 2.76
C TRP A 416 -14.44 -1.54 3.67
N THR A 417 -13.24 -1.78 4.17
CA THR A 417 -12.38 -0.79 4.86
C THR A 417 -10.96 -0.85 4.34
N GLN A 418 -10.26 0.29 4.29
CA GLN A 418 -8.87 0.31 3.85
C GLN A 418 -7.96 -0.48 4.79
N SER A 419 -8.10 -0.30 6.10
CA SER A 419 -7.19 -0.92 7.08
C SER A 419 -7.95 -1.47 8.29
N ASN A 420 -7.39 -2.52 8.90
CA ASN A 420 -7.93 -3.14 10.10
C ASN A 420 -6.99 -2.95 11.29
N SER A 421 -7.43 -2.18 12.29
CA SER A 421 -6.62 -1.85 13.47
C SER A 421 -6.36 -3.05 14.38
N ALA A 422 -7.23 -4.07 14.38
CA ALA A 422 -7.01 -5.30 15.12
C ALA A 422 -5.84 -6.11 14.52
N VAL A 423 -5.72 -6.13 13.19
CA VAL A 423 -4.58 -6.74 12.49
C VAL A 423 -3.30 -5.96 12.77
N SER A 424 -3.32 -4.63 12.58
CA SER A 424 -2.17 -3.76 12.89
C SER A 424 -1.68 -3.96 14.33
N ARG A 425 -2.61 -4.06 15.29
CA ARG A 425 -2.31 -4.38 16.70
C ARG A 425 -1.70 -5.77 16.89
N ALA A 426 -2.23 -6.80 16.24
CA ALA A 426 -1.72 -8.17 16.38
C ALA A 426 -0.26 -8.28 15.90
N PHE A 427 0.10 -7.57 14.83
CA PHE A 427 1.46 -7.54 14.29
C PHE A 427 2.40 -6.69 15.16
N ARG A 428 1.98 -5.49 15.55
CA ARG A 428 2.77 -4.60 16.42
C ARG A 428 3.01 -5.23 17.79
N GLY A 429 2.02 -5.92 18.35
CA GLY A 429 2.08 -6.57 19.66
C GLY A 429 3.01 -7.79 19.74
N ILE A 430 3.59 -8.24 18.62
CA ILE A 430 4.71 -9.21 18.65
C ILE A 430 6.05 -8.58 18.29
N GLY A 431 6.07 -7.26 18.03
CA GLY A 431 7.24 -6.55 17.53
C GLY A 431 7.73 -7.07 16.19
N ASP A 432 6.83 -7.32 15.23
CA ASP A 432 7.16 -7.96 13.94
C ASP A 432 8.18 -7.14 13.10
N TYR A 433 8.10 -5.80 13.15
CA TYR A 433 9.00 -4.88 12.43
C TYR A 433 10.51 -5.07 12.75
N PRO A 434 10.97 -5.02 14.02
CA PRO A 434 12.39 -5.09 14.37
C PRO A 434 12.98 -6.50 14.37
N ARG A 435 12.16 -7.54 14.21
CA ARG A 435 12.63 -8.93 14.14
C ARG A 435 13.65 -9.16 13.00
N PRO A 436 14.52 -10.17 13.15
CA PRO A 436 15.49 -10.54 12.12
C PRO A 436 14.86 -11.44 11.05
N GLY A 437 15.56 -11.70 9.94
CA GLY A 437 15.15 -12.67 8.92
C GLY A 437 14.87 -12.04 7.56
N TRP A 438 14.18 -10.90 7.53
CA TRP A 438 13.65 -10.34 6.28
C TRP A 438 14.71 -10.01 5.21
N LYS A 439 15.92 -9.57 5.60
CA LYS A 439 17.00 -9.33 4.62
C LYS A 439 17.75 -10.62 4.27
N GLU A 440 17.77 -11.57 5.18
CA GLU A 440 18.35 -12.89 4.98
C GLU A 440 17.48 -13.71 4.01
N ASP A 441 16.16 -13.58 4.09
CA ASP A 441 15.20 -14.13 3.12
C ASP A 441 15.47 -13.61 1.71
N LEU A 442 15.74 -12.31 1.56
CA LEU A 442 16.14 -11.74 0.25
C LEU A 442 17.45 -12.36 -0.27
N ALA A 443 18.41 -12.65 0.62
CA ALA A 443 19.65 -13.31 0.22
C ALA A 443 19.40 -14.74 -0.24
N TYR A 444 18.61 -15.50 0.52
CA TYR A 444 18.19 -16.86 0.16
C TYR A 444 17.48 -16.90 -1.20
N LEU A 445 16.51 -16.01 -1.44
CA LEU A 445 15.82 -15.93 -2.73
C LEU A 445 16.78 -15.67 -3.90
N LEU A 446 17.76 -14.79 -3.72
CA LEU A 446 18.78 -14.52 -4.74
C LEU A 446 19.70 -15.72 -4.99
N GLU A 447 20.00 -16.50 -3.96
CA GLU A 447 20.78 -17.76 -4.06
C GLU A 447 20.03 -18.83 -4.84
N GLU A 448 18.71 -18.93 -4.64
CA GLU A 448 17.80 -19.82 -5.38
C GLU A 448 17.48 -19.32 -6.80
N GLY A 449 18.09 -18.20 -7.22
CA GLY A 449 17.95 -17.66 -8.58
C GLY A 449 16.67 -16.84 -8.81
N ILE A 450 15.91 -16.55 -7.76
CA ILE A 450 14.71 -15.70 -7.81
C ILE A 450 15.17 -14.24 -7.90
N LYS A 451 14.57 -13.47 -8.82
CA LYS A 451 14.92 -12.06 -9.02
C LYS A 451 14.35 -11.20 -7.89
N VAL A 452 15.14 -10.26 -7.38
CA VAL A 452 14.70 -9.26 -6.39
C VAL A 452 14.79 -7.87 -7.00
N THR A 453 13.64 -7.22 -7.17
CA THR A 453 13.52 -5.87 -7.75
C THR A 453 12.99 -4.90 -6.70
N LEU A 454 13.86 -4.00 -6.25
CA LEU A 454 13.57 -2.98 -5.25
C LEU A 454 13.30 -1.63 -5.94
N VAL A 455 12.11 -1.06 -5.74
CA VAL A 455 11.67 0.19 -6.38
C VAL A 455 11.26 1.18 -5.30
N TYR A 456 11.80 2.40 -5.31
CA TYR A 456 11.53 3.39 -4.28
C TYR A 456 11.27 4.77 -4.88
N GLY A 457 10.10 5.33 -4.60
CA GLY A 457 9.79 6.73 -4.89
C GLY A 457 10.61 7.68 -4.02
N ASP A 458 11.24 8.68 -4.63
CA ASP A 458 12.19 9.55 -3.94
C ASP A 458 11.58 10.64 -3.05
N ARG A 459 10.25 10.75 -3.02
CA ARG A 459 9.49 11.63 -2.12
C ARG A 459 8.93 10.91 -0.90
N ASP A 460 8.92 9.58 -0.91
CA ASP A 460 8.40 8.82 0.20
C ASP A 460 9.27 9.02 1.45
N TYR A 461 8.62 9.34 2.57
CA TYR A 461 9.28 9.34 3.88
C TYR A 461 9.03 8.02 4.63
N ALA A 462 7.86 7.41 4.44
CA ALA A 462 7.41 6.23 5.18
C ALA A 462 8.38 5.07 5.08
N CYS A 463 8.80 4.72 3.86
CA CYS A 463 9.81 3.73 3.55
C CYS A 463 10.78 4.32 2.52
N ASN A 464 11.49 5.37 2.92
CA ASN A 464 12.27 6.22 2.02
C ASN A 464 13.34 5.49 1.18
N TRP A 465 13.59 6.03 -0.01
CA TRP A 465 14.53 5.47 -0.98
C TRP A 465 15.96 5.33 -0.45
N TYR A 466 16.40 6.22 0.44
CA TYR A 466 17.74 6.17 0.99
C TYR A 466 17.91 4.95 1.92
N GLY A 467 16.89 4.65 2.73
CA GLY A 467 16.83 3.40 3.49
C GLY A 467 16.80 2.17 2.57
N GLY A 468 16.03 2.23 1.48
CA GLY A 468 16.03 1.19 0.45
C GLY A 468 17.41 0.95 -0.19
N GLU A 469 18.18 2.01 -0.43
CA GLU A 469 19.57 1.91 -0.94
C GLU A 469 20.46 1.22 0.09
N LEU A 470 20.44 1.67 1.35
CA LEU A 470 21.22 1.06 2.45
C LEU A 470 20.89 -0.43 2.58
N LEU A 471 19.61 -0.78 2.50
CA LEU A 471 19.16 -2.17 2.52
C LEU A 471 19.73 -2.96 1.35
N SER A 472 19.60 -2.47 0.12
CA SER A 472 20.07 -3.19 -1.08
C SER A 472 21.56 -3.53 -1.03
N LEU A 473 22.36 -2.68 -0.39
CA LEU A 473 23.80 -2.87 -0.19
C LEU A 473 24.13 -3.79 1.00
N ALA A 474 23.18 -4.03 1.90
CA ALA A 474 23.35 -4.84 3.10
C ALA A 474 22.87 -6.28 2.95
N ILE A 475 22.24 -6.65 1.83
CA ILE A 475 21.77 -8.02 1.58
C ILE A 475 22.98 -8.96 1.51
N PRO A 476 23.08 -9.99 2.39
CA PRO A 476 24.28 -10.81 2.51
C PRO A 476 24.27 -12.01 1.54
N TYR A 477 24.35 -11.76 0.24
CA TYR A 477 24.31 -12.81 -0.80
C TYR A 477 25.62 -12.88 -1.62
N PRO A 478 25.88 -13.97 -2.39
CA PRO A 478 27.19 -14.20 -3.01
C PRO A 478 27.69 -13.10 -3.95
N ASN A 479 26.78 -12.40 -4.64
CA ASN A 479 27.12 -11.32 -5.57
C ASN A 479 27.04 -9.91 -4.94
N ALA A 480 26.94 -9.78 -3.61
CA ALA A 480 26.80 -8.49 -2.92
C ALA A 480 27.93 -7.50 -3.26
N SER A 481 29.18 -7.97 -3.33
CA SER A 481 30.32 -7.13 -3.73
C SER A 481 30.18 -6.61 -5.16
N SER A 482 29.76 -7.47 -6.10
CA SER A 482 29.59 -7.08 -7.50
C SER A 482 28.41 -6.12 -7.70
N PHE A 483 27.34 -6.27 -6.90
CA PHE A 483 26.25 -5.31 -6.85
C PHE A 483 26.70 -3.96 -6.29
N ALA A 484 27.46 -3.95 -5.20
CA ALA A 484 28.00 -2.71 -4.61
C ALA A 484 28.96 -1.98 -5.56
N GLU A 485 29.72 -2.72 -6.37
CA GLU A 485 30.61 -2.18 -7.41
C GLU A 485 29.86 -1.64 -8.63
N ALA A 486 28.63 -2.10 -8.89
CA ALA A 486 27.82 -1.61 -10.00
C ALA A 486 27.44 -0.13 -9.81
N GLY A 487 27.59 0.65 -10.88
CA GLY A 487 27.24 2.07 -10.90
C GLY A 487 25.77 2.27 -11.24
N TYR A 488 25.23 3.45 -10.92
CA TYR A 488 23.88 3.82 -11.31
C TYR A 488 23.77 4.15 -12.80
N SER A 489 22.68 3.71 -13.43
CA SER A 489 22.32 4.06 -14.80
C SER A 489 20.90 4.64 -14.85
N ASN A 490 20.64 5.46 -15.86
CA ASN A 490 19.31 6.02 -16.10
C ASN A 490 18.28 4.91 -16.33
N VAL A 491 17.10 5.01 -15.71
CA VAL A 491 15.91 4.28 -16.14
C VAL A 491 15.30 5.04 -17.32
N VAL A 492 15.67 4.62 -18.53
CA VAL A 492 15.12 5.17 -19.77
C VAL A 492 13.70 4.64 -19.94
N VAL A 493 12.72 5.52 -19.93
CA VAL A 493 11.30 5.14 -20.04
C VAL A 493 10.85 5.21 -21.50
N ASN A 494 11.21 6.31 -22.17
CA ASN A 494 11.05 6.54 -23.60
C ASN A 494 12.16 7.50 -24.10
N ASP A 495 12.12 7.88 -25.38
CA ASP A 495 13.15 8.72 -26.03
C ASP A 495 13.39 10.07 -25.35
N THR A 496 12.43 10.56 -24.55
CA THR A 496 12.44 11.90 -23.97
C THR A 496 12.44 11.92 -22.45
N TYR A 497 12.23 10.77 -21.79
CA TYR A 497 11.98 10.73 -20.35
C TYR A 497 12.84 9.69 -19.63
N ILE A 498 13.48 10.16 -18.56
CA ILE A 498 14.21 9.35 -17.58
C ILE A 498 13.40 9.32 -16.30
N GLY A 499 12.92 8.12 -15.93
CA GLY A 499 12.04 7.95 -14.76
C GLY A 499 12.78 7.82 -13.43
N GLY A 500 14.10 7.64 -13.46
CA GLY A 500 14.88 7.41 -12.24
C GLY A 500 16.31 6.93 -12.50
N GLN A 501 16.91 6.34 -11.48
CA GLN A 501 18.23 5.72 -11.50
C GLN A 501 18.17 4.31 -10.95
N VAL A 502 18.83 3.38 -11.62
CA VAL A 502 18.92 1.99 -11.18
C VAL A 502 20.37 1.56 -11.01
N ARG A 503 20.64 0.85 -9.92
CA ARG A 503 21.79 -0.03 -9.76
C ARG A 503 21.29 -1.46 -9.93
N GLN A 504 21.89 -2.22 -10.83
CA GLN A 504 21.54 -3.62 -11.05
C GLN A 504 22.81 -4.45 -11.25
N PHE A 505 22.83 -5.62 -10.62
CA PHE A 505 23.79 -6.69 -10.91
C PHE A 505 23.06 -8.03 -10.90
N GLY A 506 23.06 -8.71 -12.04
CA GLY A 506 22.32 -9.97 -12.21
C GLY A 506 20.86 -9.84 -11.77
N ASN A 507 20.48 -10.67 -10.80
CA ASN A 507 19.11 -10.81 -10.30
C ASN A 507 18.69 -9.76 -9.26
N LEU A 508 19.60 -8.92 -8.75
CA LEU A 508 19.26 -7.86 -7.81
C LEU A 508 19.27 -6.50 -8.51
N SER A 509 18.20 -5.73 -8.31
CA SER A 509 18.15 -4.31 -8.70
C SER A 509 17.60 -3.43 -7.57
N PHE A 510 18.16 -2.22 -7.46
CA PHE A 510 17.66 -1.12 -6.65
C PHE A 510 17.42 0.09 -7.54
N THR A 511 16.20 0.61 -7.50
CA THR A 511 15.78 1.73 -8.34
C THR A 511 15.21 2.87 -7.51
N ARG A 512 15.80 4.05 -7.64
CA ARG A 512 15.25 5.31 -7.17
C ARG A 512 14.40 5.93 -8.28
N ILE A 513 13.10 6.09 -8.05
CA ILE A 513 12.14 6.70 -8.98
C ILE A 513 11.98 8.17 -8.64
N TYR A 514 12.11 9.03 -9.64
CA TYR A 514 11.96 10.46 -9.46
C TYR A 514 10.50 10.85 -9.36
N GLN A 515 10.23 11.88 -8.57
CA GLN A 515 8.93 12.54 -8.51
C GLN A 515 7.80 11.56 -8.15
N ALA A 516 8.09 10.61 -7.25
CA ALA A 516 7.15 9.60 -6.78
C ALA A 516 7.14 9.52 -5.25
N GLY A 517 5.93 9.50 -4.67
CA GLY A 517 5.70 9.19 -3.26
C GLY A 517 5.73 7.69 -2.99
N HIS A 518 5.01 7.28 -1.94
CA HIS A 518 4.95 5.90 -1.49
C HIS A 518 4.37 4.95 -2.56
N GLU A 519 3.24 5.34 -3.15
CA GLU A 519 2.49 4.58 -4.17
C GLU A 519 3.06 4.78 -5.58
N VAL A 520 4.31 4.35 -5.81
CA VAL A 520 5.07 4.65 -7.04
C VAL A 520 4.27 4.49 -8.35
N PRO A 521 3.49 3.42 -8.58
CA PRO A 521 2.73 3.28 -9.82
C PRO A 521 1.63 4.33 -9.99
N ALA A 522 1.09 4.89 -8.90
CA ALA A 522 0.15 6.01 -9.01
C ALA A 522 0.86 7.31 -9.44
N TYR A 523 2.04 7.59 -8.90
CA TYR A 523 2.81 8.81 -9.22
C TYR A 523 3.48 8.75 -10.59
N GLN A 524 4.04 7.60 -10.95
CA GLN A 524 4.85 7.38 -12.16
C GLN A 524 4.40 6.11 -12.89
N PRO A 525 3.15 6.06 -13.42
CA PRO A 525 2.54 4.84 -13.94
C PRO A 525 3.31 4.22 -15.11
N GLU A 526 3.76 5.03 -16.07
CA GLU A 526 4.57 4.56 -17.20
C GLU A 526 5.90 3.96 -16.73
N THR A 527 6.62 4.66 -15.84
CA THR A 527 7.91 4.20 -15.30
C THR A 527 7.74 2.89 -14.53
N ALA A 528 6.77 2.82 -13.63
CA ALA A 528 6.50 1.64 -12.82
C ALA A 528 6.12 0.44 -13.68
N TYR A 529 5.25 0.64 -14.68
CA TYR A 529 4.87 -0.39 -15.63
C TYR A 529 6.05 -0.92 -16.44
N LYS A 530 6.95 -0.03 -16.92
CA LYS A 530 8.16 -0.46 -17.64
C LYS A 530 9.10 -1.28 -16.78
N ILE A 531 9.29 -0.89 -15.50
CA ILE A 531 10.13 -1.64 -14.57
C ILE A 531 9.52 -3.02 -14.29
N PHE A 532 8.22 -3.06 -14.01
CA PHE A 532 7.46 -4.31 -13.82
C PHE A 532 7.64 -5.25 -15.03
N GLN A 533 7.41 -4.76 -16.25
CA GLN A 533 7.62 -5.55 -17.45
C GLN A 533 9.07 -6.05 -17.57
N ARG A 534 10.07 -5.17 -17.37
CA ARG A 534 11.48 -5.55 -17.51
C ARG A 534 11.88 -6.64 -16.51
N ALA A 535 11.44 -6.53 -15.26
CA ALA A 535 11.72 -7.50 -14.21
C ALA A 535 11.13 -8.88 -14.52
N LEU A 536 9.84 -8.94 -14.87
CA LEU A 536 9.13 -10.20 -15.10
C LEU A 536 9.50 -10.88 -16.43
N PHE A 537 9.90 -10.09 -17.43
CA PHE A 537 10.24 -10.59 -18.76
C PHE A 537 11.75 -10.61 -19.05
N ASN A 538 12.58 -10.59 -18.00
CA ASN A 538 14.02 -10.85 -18.07
C ASN A 538 14.83 -9.84 -18.89
N PHE A 539 14.56 -8.55 -18.67
CA PHE A 539 15.32 -7.47 -19.27
C PHE A 539 16.00 -6.60 -18.20
N ASP A 540 17.07 -5.92 -18.60
CA ASP A 540 17.70 -4.91 -17.75
C ASP A 540 16.71 -3.80 -17.40
N ILE A 541 16.73 -3.36 -16.15
CA ILE A 541 15.80 -2.33 -15.66
C ILE A 541 16.11 -0.96 -16.29
N ALA A 542 17.38 -0.71 -16.62
CA ALA A 542 17.83 0.58 -17.14
C ALA A 542 17.20 0.93 -18.50
N THR A 543 17.23 0.01 -19.45
CA THR A 543 16.84 0.27 -20.84
C THR A 543 15.75 -0.65 -21.36
N GLY A 544 15.67 -1.88 -20.87
CA GLY A 544 14.79 -2.92 -21.39
C GLY A 544 15.27 -3.55 -22.70
N ASN A 545 16.55 -3.39 -23.05
CA ASN A 545 17.12 -3.84 -24.33
C ASN A 545 18.11 -5.01 -24.18
N ILE A 546 18.51 -5.34 -22.96
CA ILE A 546 19.49 -6.38 -22.65
C ILE A 546 18.75 -7.52 -21.93
N SER A 547 18.77 -8.70 -22.53
CA SER A 547 18.28 -9.93 -21.91
C SER A 547 19.15 -10.30 -20.71
N THR A 548 18.56 -10.39 -19.51
CA THR A 548 19.28 -10.78 -18.29
C THR A 548 19.49 -12.29 -18.19
N ILE A 549 18.67 -13.09 -18.88
CA ILE A 549 18.90 -14.54 -19.03
C ILE A 549 20.16 -14.79 -19.87
N ASP A 550 20.32 -14.09 -20.99
CA ASP A 550 21.49 -14.26 -21.86
C ASP A 550 22.75 -13.61 -21.27
N ASN A 551 22.58 -12.69 -20.31
CA ASN A 551 23.65 -11.93 -19.67
C ASN A 551 23.50 -11.98 -18.13
N PRO A 552 23.70 -13.15 -17.49
CA PRO A 552 23.47 -13.31 -16.04
C PRO A 552 24.40 -12.45 -15.18
N GLY A 553 25.55 -12.03 -15.72
CA GLY A 553 26.49 -11.08 -15.10
C GLY A 553 26.28 -9.63 -15.52
N TYR A 554 25.11 -9.26 -16.07
CA TYR A 554 24.81 -7.87 -16.42
C TYR A 554 24.98 -6.97 -15.20
N ALA A 555 25.65 -5.84 -15.41
CA ALA A 555 25.90 -4.83 -14.39
C ALA A 555 25.69 -3.43 -14.98
N THR A 556 24.94 -2.59 -14.27
CA THR A 556 24.79 -1.18 -14.64
C THR A 556 26.13 -0.43 -14.46
N LYS A 557 26.30 0.65 -15.23
CA LYS A 557 27.52 1.47 -15.24
C LYS A 557 27.18 2.94 -15.07
N GLY A 558 27.93 3.61 -14.21
CA GLY A 558 27.79 5.04 -13.96
C GLY A 558 28.28 5.41 -12.56
N PRO A 559 27.79 6.51 -11.96
CA PRO A 559 28.25 6.97 -10.65
C PRO A 559 27.92 5.96 -9.55
N SER A 560 28.74 5.90 -8.50
CA SER A 560 28.53 5.01 -7.35
C SER A 560 27.44 5.48 -6.39
N THR A 561 26.94 6.70 -6.56
CA THR A 561 25.87 7.28 -5.73
C THR A 561 25.00 8.21 -6.55
N VAL A 562 23.73 8.28 -6.18
CA VAL A 562 22.72 9.19 -6.74
C VAL A 562 22.19 10.18 -5.70
N PHE A 563 22.80 10.24 -4.51
CA PHE A 563 22.36 11.12 -3.42
C PHE A 563 22.36 12.60 -3.81
N ASN A 564 23.32 13.03 -4.64
CA ASN A 564 23.44 14.41 -5.08
C ASN A 564 22.43 14.81 -6.18
N ILE A 565 21.64 13.85 -6.70
CA ILE A 565 20.60 14.17 -7.67
C ILE A 565 19.39 14.71 -6.92
N THR A 566 19.11 15.99 -7.13
CA THR A 566 18.01 16.73 -6.51
C THR A 566 16.87 16.97 -7.50
N ASN A 567 15.69 17.21 -6.93
CA ASN A 567 14.44 17.43 -7.65
C ASN A 567 13.74 18.64 -7.03
N GLU A 568 13.02 19.40 -7.85
CA GLU A 568 12.21 20.51 -7.34
C GLU A 568 10.98 19.96 -6.59
N PRO A 569 10.63 20.52 -5.42
CA PRO A 569 9.37 20.23 -4.74
C PRO A 569 8.17 20.55 -5.66
N ILE A 570 7.14 19.69 -5.64
CA ILE A 570 5.88 20.03 -6.31
C ILE A 570 5.04 20.94 -5.38
N ILE A 571 4.32 21.87 -6.01
CA ILE A 571 3.30 22.67 -5.34
C ILE A 571 1.99 21.87 -5.39
N ASP A 572 1.43 21.59 -4.20
CA ASP A 572 0.15 20.90 -4.06
C ASP A 572 -0.97 21.66 -4.79
N PRO A 573 -1.75 21.00 -5.67
CA PRO A 573 -2.96 21.59 -6.27
C PRO A 573 -4.06 21.92 -5.24
N GLY A 574 -3.93 21.50 -3.99
CA GLY A 574 -4.82 21.79 -2.86
C GLY A 574 -5.62 20.56 -2.44
N SER A 575 -5.96 20.49 -1.15
CA SER A 575 -6.72 19.39 -0.57
C SER A 575 -8.14 19.31 -1.14
N GLN A 576 -8.62 18.08 -1.26
CA GLN A 576 -9.96 17.65 -1.61
C GLN A 576 -10.48 16.83 -0.44
N CYS A 577 -11.27 17.46 0.44
CA CYS A 577 -11.78 16.78 1.62
C CYS A 577 -12.80 15.70 1.22
N TYR A 578 -12.39 14.43 1.34
CA TYR A 578 -13.21 13.26 1.10
C TYR A 578 -13.64 12.66 2.43
N VAL A 579 -14.92 12.71 2.78
CA VAL A 579 -15.38 12.50 4.17
C VAL A 579 -15.25 11.05 4.68
N LEU A 580 -14.91 10.09 3.81
CA LEU A 580 -14.55 8.73 4.21
C LEU A 580 -13.07 8.59 4.61
N ASP A 581 -12.27 9.63 4.37
CA ASP A 581 -10.85 9.71 4.71
C ASP A 581 -10.56 11.10 5.33
N ARG A 582 -10.67 11.18 6.67
CA ARG A 582 -10.45 12.42 7.43
C ARG A 582 -9.09 13.05 7.13
N ASP A 583 -8.07 12.26 6.88
CA ASP A 583 -6.70 12.75 6.74
C ASP A 583 -6.50 13.55 5.44
N GLN A 584 -7.43 13.46 4.48
CA GLN A 584 -7.46 14.31 3.29
C GLN A 584 -8.24 15.63 3.47
N CYS A 585 -8.75 15.87 4.67
CA CYS A 585 -9.45 17.09 5.02
C CYS A 585 -8.54 18.01 5.83
N THR A 586 -8.56 19.30 5.51
CA THR A 586 -8.08 20.32 6.45
C THR A 586 -9.00 20.38 7.66
N GLU A 587 -8.49 20.83 8.81
CA GLU A 587 -9.33 21.01 10.01
C GLU A 587 -10.51 21.97 9.74
N GLU A 588 -10.31 23.04 8.97
CA GLU A 588 -11.40 23.96 8.59
C GLU A 588 -12.50 23.25 7.77
N GLN A 589 -12.12 22.45 6.77
CA GLN A 589 -13.09 21.66 6.00
C GLN A 589 -13.83 20.67 6.91
N TRP A 590 -13.11 19.97 7.79
CA TRP A 590 -13.71 18.96 8.67
C TRP A 590 -14.66 19.56 9.71
N GLU A 591 -14.35 20.73 10.26
CA GLU A 591 -15.25 21.46 11.16
C GLU A 591 -16.62 21.73 10.49
N THR A 592 -16.64 22.08 9.19
CA THR A 592 -17.89 22.27 8.44
C THR A 592 -18.67 20.98 8.23
N VAL A 593 -17.99 19.83 8.12
CA VAL A 593 -18.63 18.51 8.06
C VAL A 593 -19.29 18.20 9.40
N MET A 594 -18.56 18.39 10.51
CA MET A 594 -19.02 18.05 11.86
C MET A 594 -20.16 18.95 12.36
N ASN A 595 -20.16 20.23 11.99
CA ASN A 595 -21.26 21.14 12.35
C ASN A 595 -22.45 21.07 11.37
N GLY A 596 -22.36 20.25 10.31
CA GLY A 596 -23.42 20.01 9.34
C GLY A 596 -23.65 21.14 8.33
N THR A 597 -22.71 22.08 8.19
CA THR A 597 -22.81 23.20 7.22
C THR A 597 -22.19 22.88 5.87
N ALA A 598 -21.30 21.88 5.79
CA ALA A 598 -20.71 21.42 4.54
C ALA A 598 -21.78 20.88 3.57
N LEU A 599 -21.72 21.30 2.31
CA LEU A 599 -22.37 20.58 1.22
C LEU A 599 -21.47 19.41 0.84
N VAL A 600 -21.91 18.18 1.10
CA VAL A 600 -21.20 16.96 0.71
C VAL A 600 -21.92 16.30 -0.46
N LYS A 601 -21.19 15.99 -1.53
CA LYS A 601 -21.70 15.25 -2.70
C LYS A 601 -20.72 14.15 -3.07
N ASN A 602 -21.21 12.93 -3.22
CA ASN A 602 -20.37 11.75 -3.50
C ASN A 602 -19.18 11.67 -2.53
N TRP A 603 -19.46 11.91 -1.24
CA TRP A 603 -18.47 11.98 -0.15
C TRP A 603 -17.41 13.10 -0.27
N ILE A 604 -17.51 14.00 -1.24
CA ILE A 604 -16.59 15.13 -1.40
C ILE A 604 -17.23 16.40 -0.82
N VAL A 605 -16.50 17.15 0.00
CA VAL A 605 -16.91 18.50 0.43
C VAL A 605 -16.84 19.46 -0.76
N VAL A 606 -17.96 20.10 -1.07
CA VAL A 606 -18.08 21.04 -2.20
C VAL A 606 -17.63 22.43 -1.75
N ASP A 607 -16.47 22.85 -2.25
CA ASP A 607 -15.84 24.15 -2.06
C ASP A 607 -15.37 24.74 -3.40
N ALA A 608 -14.70 25.90 -3.39
CA ALA A 608 -14.24 26.54 -4.62
C ALA A 608 -13.22 25.69 -5.41
N ASN A 609 -12.38 24.92 -4.71
CA ASN A 609 -11.36 24.08 -5.33
C ASN A 609 -11.99 22.87 -6.03
N THR A 610 -12.76 22.09 -5.28
CA THR A 610 -13.47 20.91 -5.78
C THR A 610 -14.52 21.27 -6.84
N SER A 611 -15.17 22.43 -6.75
CA SER A 611 -16.07 22.92 -7.81
C SER A 611 -15.34 23.21 -9.12
N SER A 612 -14.08 23.65 -9.04
CA SER A 612 -13.25 23.89 -10.22
C SER A 612 -12.73 22.59 -10.82
N LEU A 613 -12.37 21.61 -9.99
CA LEU A 613 -11.83 20.32 -10.42
C LEU A 613 -12.92 19.39 -10.97
N PHE A 614 -14.12 19.46 -10.39
CA PHE A 614 -15.23 18.58 -10.71
C PHE A 614 -16.53 19.39 -10.94
N PRO A 615 -16.61 20.16 -12.04
CA PRO A 615 -17.77 21.01 -12.31
C PRO A 615 -19.09 20.23 -12.38
N ASP A 616 -19.03 18.97 -12.81
CA ASP A 616 -20.19 18.07 -12.90
C ASP A 616 -20.73 17.63 -11.53
N LEU A 617 -19.92 17.66 -10.46
CA LEU A 617 -20.41 17.44 -9.10
C LEU A 617 -21.35 18.57 -8.66
N VAL A 618 -21.17 19.78 -9.20
CA VAL A 618 -21.85 21.00 -8.75
C VAL A 618 -23.00 21.41 -9.68
N GLY A 619 -22.95 21.04 -10.96
CA GLY A 619 -23.99 21.34 -11.96
C GLY A 619 -25.34 20.67 -11.71
N ASN A 620 -26.44 21.41 -11.90
CA ASN A 620 -27.79 20.85 -11.93
C ASN A 620 -27.95 19.94 -13.17
N GLY A 621 -28.38 18.70 -12.94
CA GLY A 621 -28.47 17.64 -13.95
C GLY A 621 -29.02 18.06 -15.32
N THR A 622 -28.15 17.95 -16.32
CA THR A 622 -28.54 17.58 -17.68
C THR A 622 -27.60 16.47 -18.12
N SER A 623 -28.04 15.20 -18.04
CA SER A 623 -27.38 14.12 -18.76
C SER A 623 -27.40 14.43 -20.26
N PRO A 624 -26.26 14.37 -20.98
CA PRO A 624 -26.30 14.06 -22.39
C PRO A 624 -26.50 12.55 -22.50
N ALA A 625 -27.74 12.14 -22.73
CA ALA A 625 -27.98 10.86 -23.38
C ALA A 625 -27.22 10.86 -24.72
N ASN A 626 -26.52 9.77 -25.00
CA ASN A 626 -25.67 9.47 -26.17
C ASN A 626 -24.24 10.05 -26.13
N GLY A 627 -23.32 9.17 -25.75
CA GLY A 627 -22.10 8.86 -26.51
C GLY A 627 -21.43 10.00 -27.25
N THR A 628 -20.67 10.82 -26.53
CA THR A 628 -19.41 11.37 -27.04
C THR A 628 -18.43 11.47 -25.89
N ARG A 629 -17.31 10.76 -26.06
CA ARG A 629 -16.09 10.77 -25.26
C ARG A 629 -15.78 12.19 -24.75
N PRO A 630 -15.66 12.43 -23.43
CA PRO A 630 -14.94 13.60 -22.96
C PRO A 630 -13.49 13.38 -23.41
N SER A 631 -12.99 14.22 -24.32
CA SER A 631 -11.56 14.48 -24.38
C SER A 631 -11.22 15.28 -23.13
N GLY A 632 -11.25 14.61 -21.98
CA GLY A 632 -10.81 15.15 -20.71
C GLY A 632 -9.32 15.35 -20.81
N THR A 633 -8.93 16.60 -21.01
CA THR A 633 -7.59 17.07 -20.68
C THR A 633 -7.24 16.52 -19.31
N ARG A 634 -6.19 15.68 -19.30
CA ARG A 634 -5.38 15.32 -18.14
C ARG A 634 -5.37 16.51 -17.16
N PRO A 635 -5.69 16.33 -15.86
CA PRO A 635 -5.23 17.30 -14.88
C PRO A 635 -3.74 17.51 -15.15
N PRO A 636 -3.21 18.74 -15.17
CA PRO A 636 -1.81 18.93 -15.49
C PRO A 636 -1.00 18.16 -14.46
N VAL A 637 -0.48 17.00 -14.87
CA VAL A 637 0.75 16.46 -14.29
C VAL A 637 1.74 17.60 -14.42
N PRO A 638 2.35 18.10 -13.33
CA PRO A 638 3.36 19.13 -13.44
C PRO A 638 4.40 18.67 -14.45
N SER A 639 4.39 19.29 -15.63
CA SER A 639 5.32 18.97 -16.69
C SER A 639 6.69 19.45 -16.22
N ALA A 640 7.54 18.53 -15.80
CA ALA A 640 8.95 18.80 -15.53
C ALA A 640 9.69 19.00 -16.87
N THR A 641 9.40 20.11 -17.56
CA THR A 641 10.23 20.60 -18.66
C THR A 641 11.08 21.75 -18.15
N GLY A 642 12.27 21.42 -17.68
CA GLY A 642 13.30 22.37 -17.26
C GLY A 642 14.68 21.84 -17.65
N SER A 643 14.96 21.82 -18.94
CA SER A 643 16.32 21.63 -19.47
C SER A 643 17.22 22.77 -19.01
N GLY A 644 18.21 22.48 -18.16
CA GLY A 644 19.19 23.45 -17.66
C GLY A 644 20.62 22.93 -17.80
N VAL A 645 21.24 23.25 -18.93
CA VAL A 645 22.68 23.10 -19.19
C VAL A 645 23.46 24.01 -18.22
N ALA A 646 24.54 23.48 -17.63
CA ALA A 646 25.47 24.23 -16.77
C ALA A 646 26.14 25.40 -17.53
N PRO A 647 26.46 26.51 -16.83
CA PRO A 647 27.87 26.90 -16.80
C PRO A 647 28.36 27.52 -15.47
N GLU A 648 29.67 27.74 -15.47
CA GLU A 648 30.63 27.98 -14.40
C GLU A 648 30.46 29.24 -13.51
N SER A 649 31.24 29.19 -12.43
CA SER A 649 31.52 30.15 -11.34
C SER A 649 31.55 31.65 -11.63
N THR A 650 31.17 32.47 -10.64
CA THR A 650 32.07 33.43 -9.93
C THR A 650 31.34 34.02 -8.70
N GLY A 651 32.06 34.24 -7.60
CA GLY A 651 31.48 34.57 -6.29
C GLY A 651 31.36 36.06 -5.93
N ALA A 652 30.73 36.35 -4.79
CA ALA A 652 31.06 37.45 -3.87
C ALA A 652 30.23 37.35 -2.56
N ALA A 653 30.77 37.97 -1.52
CA ALA A 653 30.53 37.89 -0.09
C ALA A 653 29.27 38.65 0.44
N PRO A 654 28.95 38.59 1.75
CA PRO A 654 27.59 38.69 2.29
C PRO A 654 27.19 40.07 2.84
N GLY A 655 25.89 40.33 2.91
CA GLY A 655 25.29 41.51 3.54
C GLY A 655 24.45 41.14 4.77
N HIS A 656 24.90 41.60 5.93
CA HIS A 656 24.19 41.57 7.21
C HIS A 656 22.87 42.35 7.18
N LEU A 657 21.84 41.84 7.87
CA LEU A 657 20.85 42.69 8.53
C LEU A 657 20.38 42.07 9.86
N HIS A 658 20.69 42.77 10.94
CA HIS A 658 20.05 42.62 12.25
C HIS A 658 18.65 43.27 12.21
N VAL A 659 17.70 42.77 13.02
CA VAL A 659 17.12 43.48 14.18
C VAL A 659 15.87 42.76 14.74
N ASN A 660 16.02 42.42 16.03
CA ASN A 660 15.11 42.43 17.19
C ASN A 660 13.91 41.49 17.40
N ILE A 661 13.99 40.98 18.64
CA ILE A 661 13.14 40.14 19.48
C ILE A 661 12.12 40.99 20.25
N PHE A 662 10.91 40.46 20.43
CA PHE A 662 10.00 40.49 21.61
C PHE A 662 8.71 39.78 21.14
N GLY A 663 8.05 38.80 21.77
CA GLY A 663 8.13 38.15 23.07
C GLY A 663 6.71 37.73 23.49
N SER A 664 6.56 36.50 24.00
CA SER A 664 5.41 35.90 24.74
C SER A 664 4.33 35.19 23.91
N LEU A 665 4.31 33.86 23.80
CA LEU A 665 3.89 32.80 24.76
C LEU A 665 2.44 32.88 25.26
N ILE A 666 1.58 32.02 24.70
CA ILE A 666 0.58 31.20 25.43
C ILE A 666 0.54 29.84 24.73
N LEU A 667 1.18 28.83 25.32
CA LEU A 667 1.03 27.41 24.94
C LEU A 667 -0.15 26.84 25.72
N THR A 668 -1.16 26.33 25.01
CA THR A 668 -2.09 25.34 25.58
C THR A 668 -1.84 24.05 24.83
N ALA A 669 -1.30 23.06 25.53
CA ALA A 669 -1.03 21.74 25.02
C ALA A 669 -2.32 20.92 25.07
N SER A 670 -2.84 20.54 23.91
CA SER A 670 -3.84 19.48 23.79
C SER A 670 -3.13 18.21 23.34
N LEU A 671 -2.98 17.25 24.26
CA LEU A 671 -2.67 15.87 23.93
C LEU A 671 -3.85 15.31 23.11
N VAL A 672 -3.63 15.06 21.83
CA VAL A 672 -4.45 14.15 21.03
C VAL A 672 -3.55 12.98 20.65
N SER A 673 -3.93 11.79 21.11
CA SER A 673 -3.28 10.53 20.78
C SER A 673 -3.40 10.27 19.28
N LEU A 674 -2.27 10.41 18.57
CA LEU A 674 -2.12 9.89 17.20
C LEU A 674 -2.07 8.35 17.27
N ILE A 675 -3.23 7.71 17.11
CA ILE A 675 -3.32 6.34 16.65
C ILE A 675 -3.27 6.44 15.12
N LEU A 676 -2.05 6.45 14.57
CA LEU A 676 -1.84 6.30 13.13
C LEU A 676 -1.98 4.81 12.80
N PHE A 677 -2.92 4.52 11.90
CA PHE A 677 -3.37 3.20 11.46
C PHE A 677 -2.25 2.28 10.97
#